data_AF-A0A1Y5F994-F1
#
_entry.id   AF-A0A1Y5F994-F1
#
_cell.length_a   1.000
_cell.length_b   1.000
_cell.length_c   1.000
_cell.angle_alpha   90.00
_cell.angle_beta   90.00
_cell.angle_gamma   90.00
#
_symmetry.space_group_name_H-M   'P 1'
#
loop_
_entity.id
_entity.type
_entity.pdbx_description
1 polymer ?
#
loop_
_entity_poly.entity_id
_entity_poly.type
_entity_poly.pdbx_seq_one_letter_code
_entity_poly.pdbx_strand_id
1 'polypeptide(L)'
;MALKDDIAVQEKLPSWIVYSVILLCILPWVLNQFGITFESANIPFDFHANQNSLIDHRFLTFKGPFTHALLEWGAFSLAILTCFMAFTNYAIKKDPATPIIGVALLCAGLMDAFHTLAAIRLIEASAPNKDLIPFTWALCRLFNSIICVIGVGIFLNRKKSEITNHGPKFIMSISLVFLVIAYSTITICATSSSLPQTQFPGAMITRPWDVYPFFIFIVGAFFFYKFYRKFPSSFSHALIVSTVPDLATQVYMALGSSALFDNAFNIAHFLKIIAYAVPFTGLCYDYIYTNKRAVEADRIKSEFLASMSHEIRTPMNAIIGFSNELSEKQLKQDEQEEMIELIKDSSLGLLRIINDVLDFSKIESDKLTLEVIQFELRRTIEQTMFIIDHQLSSRKITLKLNFDESTPQAIEGDPGRIRQVLLNLLSNSAKFTRNGEISVSVYPETRGNELYIHFKVKDTGIGMSEAEQKTIFQRFTQADQSTTRKYGGTGLGLAISKNISLMMGGDIKVHSEKGVGSTFHFWIKTKEVNYNDLLEQVDEIKQEEESFKLSPINILLVEDNVVNQKLAMRILKRMGHEPDLAENGFEAIEAVHKKKYDIIFMDLQMPEMGGLEATAKILDSQELDSFPTIVAMSANVFKEDIDACVAVGMKGFIPKPIMKEKILEVLTRIHHNKMGIAS
;
A
#
# COMPACT_ATOMS: atom_id res chain seq x y z
N MET A 1 7.32 1.74 0.31
CA MET A 1 7.48 1.85 1.78
C MET A 1 7.30 3.27 2.38
N ALA A 2 7.44 4.37 1.61
CA ALA A 2 7.40 5.75 2.15
C ALA A 2 6.00 6.44 2.24
N LEU A 3 4.91 5.77 1.86
CA LEU A 3 3.53 6.27 2.07
C LEU A 3 2.96 5.92 3.45
N LYS A 4 3.76 5.30 4.33
CA LYS A 4 3.33 4.91 5.68
C LYS A 4 3.49 6.03 6.72
N ASP A 5 4.34 7.03 6.49
CA ASP A 5 4.83 7.87 7.61
C ASP A 5 4.32 9.34 7.62
N ASP A 6 3.76 9.89 6.55
CA ASP A 6 3.32 11.31 6.54
C ASP A 6 1.82 11.55 6.75
N ILE A 7 1.04 10.50 6.96
CA ILE A 7 -0.31 10.64 7.53
C ILE A 7 -0.39 9.68 8.70
N ALA A 8 0.17 10.11 9.84
CA ALA A 8 0.09 9.38 11.10
C ALA A 8 -1.36 8.94 11.31
N VAL A 9 -1.59 7.61 11.29
CA VAL A 9 -2.92 7.04 11.48
C VAL A 9 -3.47 7.66 12.76
N GLN A 10 -4.54 8.45 12.64
CA GLN A 10 -5.20 9.00 13.80
C GLN A 10 -5.98 7.86 14.48
N GLU A 11 -5.24 7.04 15.21
CA GLU A 11 -5.72 5.88 15.95
C GLU A 11 -6.48 6.31 17.21
N LYS A 12 -6.33 7.56 17.62
CA LYS A 12 -6.96 8.11 18.83
C LYS A 12 -7.89 9.26 18.48
N LEU A 13 -9.00 9.30 19.19
CA LEU A 13 -9.82 10.50 19.29
C LEU A 13 -8.96 11.67 19.76
N PRO A 14 -9.18 12.89 19.22
CA PRO A 14 -8.55 14.09 19.73
C PRO A 14 -8.72 14.23 21.25
N SER A 15 -7.67 14.63 21.96
CA SER A 15 -7.67 14.72 23.43
C SER A 15 -8.80 15.62 23.95
N TRP A 16 -9.13 16.69 23.23
CA TRP A 16 -10.22 17.59 23.61
C TRP A 16 -11.58 16.88 23.67
N ILE A 17 -11.85 15.92 22.77
CA ILE A 17 -13.09 15.12 22.80
C ILE A 17 -13.13 14.25 24.06
N VAL A 18 -12.00 13.60 24.39
CA VAL A 18 -11.89 12.75 25.59
C VAL A 18 -12.14 13.58 26.84
N TYR A 19 -11.51 14.76 26.95
CA TYR A 19 -11.73 15.67 28.08
C TYR A 19 -13.17 16.19 28.13
N SER A 20 -13.80 16.49 27.00
CA SER A 20 -15.22 16.88 26.95
C SER A 20 -16.14 15.76 27.47
N VAL A 21 -15.89 14.49 27.12
CA VAL A 21 -16.67 13.35 27.63
C VAL A 21 -16.54 13.23 29.15
N ILE A 22 -15.30 13.31 29.67
CA ILE A 22 -15.04 13.25 31.11
C ILE A 22 -15.75 14.41 31.82
N LEU A 23 -15.65 15.62 31.27
CA LEU A 23 -16.30 16.81 31.80
C LEU A 23 -17.82 16.63 31.84
N LEU A 24 -18.44 16.13 30.76
CA LEU A 24 -19.88 15.87 30.71
C LEU A 24 -20.35 14.83 31.73
N CYS A 25 -19.49 13.88 32.12
CA CYS A 25 -19.81 12.90 33.16
C CYS A 25 -19.76 13.49 34.58
N ILE A 26 -18.86 14.45 34.82
CA ILE A 26 -18.64 15.08 36.13
C ILE A 26 -19.56 16.28 36.34
N LEU A 27 -19.92 16.98 35.25
CA LEU A 27 -20.68 18.23 35.28
C LEU A 27 -22.00 18.13 36.07
N PRO A 28 -22.85 17.09 35.91
CA PRO A 28 -24.08 16.99 36.70
C PRO A 28 -23.84 16.92 38.21
N TRP A 29 -22.77 16.24 38.64
CA TRP A 29 -22.40 16.19 40.06
C TRP A 29 -21.99 17.56 40.58
N VAL A 30 -21.18 18.30 39.80
CA VAL A 30 -20.77 19.67 40.15
C VAL A 30 -21.97 20.60 40.26
N LEU A 31 -22.87 20.57 39.28
CA LEU A 31 -24.08 21.40 39.26
C LEU A 31 -24.99 21.11 40.46
N ASN A 32 -25.11 19.83 40.86
CA ASN A 32 -25.84 19.44 42.06
C ASN A 32 -25.24 20.09 43.34
N GLN A 33 -23.91 20.24 43.44
CA GLN A 33 -23.27 20.93 44.58
C GLN A 33 -23.63 22.43 44.65
N PHE A 34 -23.98 23.03 43.51
CA PHE A 34 -24.46 24.41 43.44
C PHE A 34 -25.99 24.53 43.55
N GLY A 35 -26.69 23.44 43.92
CA GLY A 35 -28.14 23.42 44.11
C GLY A 35 -28.97 23.34 42.83
N ILE A 36 -28.33 23.10 41.67
CA ILE A 36 -29.04 22.88 40.41
C ILE A 36 -29.49 21.41 40.38
N THR A 37 -30.80 21.18 40.31
CA THR A 37 -31.39 19.83 40.27
C THR A 37 -31.94 19.51 38.89
N PHE A 38 -31.83 18.25 38.49
CA PHE A 38 -32.40 17.73 37.24
C PHE A 38 -33.68 16.93 37.47
N GLU A 39 -34.27 17.02 38.66
CA GLU A 39 -35.51 16.31 39.01
C GLU A 39 -36.72 16.85 38.24
N SER A 40 -37.60 15.95 37.81
CA SER A 40 -38.89 16.34 37.24
C SER A 40 -39.89 16.55 38.38
N ALA A 41 -40.51 17.74 38.45
CA ALA A 41 -41.41 18.08 39.56
C ALA A 41 -42.57 17.09 39.71
N ASN A 42 -42.63 16.39 40.86
CA ASN A 42 -43.78 15.60 41.27
C ASN A 42 -44.74 16.49 42.06
N ILE A 43 -45.65 17.17 41.36
CA ILE A 43 -46.71 17.95 42.01
C ILE A 43 -47.91 17.03 42.21
N PRO A 44 -48.41 16.84 43.45
CA PRO A 44 -49.64 16.10 43.70
C PRO A 44 -50.79 16.69 42.88
N PHE A 45 -51.60 15.83 42.26
CA PHE A 45 -52.74 16.27 41.48
C PHE A 45 -53.79 16.88 42.41
N ASP A 46 -54.00 18.20 42.33
CA ASP A 46 -55.06 18.88 43.07
C ASP A 46 -56.37 18.80 42.28
N PHE A 47 -57.30 17.97 42.79
CA PHE A 47 -58.64 17.80 42.21
C PHE A 47 -59.52 19.05 42.33
N HIS A 48 -59.12 20.04 43.14
CA HIS A 48 -59.85 21.29 43.36
C HIS A 48 -59.28 22.49 42.60
N ALA A 49 -58.25 22.28 41.77
CA ALA A 49 -57.62 23.32 40.96
C ALA A 49 -58.58 23.89 39.89
N ASN A 50 -58.56 25.22 39.71
CA ASN A 50 -59.30 25.93 38.68
C ASN A 50 -58.88 25.48 37.26
N GLN A 51 -59.72 25.63 36.23
CA GLN A 51 -59.46 25.03 34.89
C GLN A 51 -58.09 25.38 34.29
N ASN A 52 -57.59 26.61 34.47
CA ASN A 52 -56.26 27.02 33.99
C ASN A 52 -55.12 26.38 34.80
N SER A 53 -55.25 26.28 36.13
CA SER A 53 -54.24 25.59 36.95
C SER A 53 -54.26 24.07 36.75
N LEU A 54 -55.40 23.49 36.37
CA LEU A 54 -55.51 22.07 36.04
C LEU A 54 -54.68 21.69 34.80
N ILE A 55 -54.58 22.57 33.80
CA ILE A 55 -53.75 22.36 32.60
C ILE A 55 -52.27 22.35 33.00
N ASP A 56 -51.83 23.33 33.80
CA ASP A 56 -50.45 23.41 34.28
C ASP A 56 -50.09 22.22 35.19
N HIS A 57 -51.00 21.80 36.08
CA HIS A 57 -50.83 20.60 36.90
C HIS A 57 -50.69 19.33 36.07
N ARG A 58 -51.52 19.16 35.03
CA ARG A 58 -51.40 18.03 34.09
C ARG A 58 -50.06 18.07 33.37
N PHE A 59 -49.66 19.22 32.84
CA PHE A 59 -48.37 19.39 32.16
C PHE A 59 -47.19 19.02 33.07
N LEU A 60 -47.17 19.53 34.31
CA LEU A 60 -46.11 19.25 35.27
C LEU A 60 -46.06 17.78 35.67
N THR A 61 -47.21 17.10 35.77
CA THR A 61 -47.30 15.65 36.01
C THR A 61 -46.74 14.83 34.85
N PHE A 62 -46.94 15.28 33.60
CA PHE A 62 -46.42 14.59 32.41
C PHE A 62 -44.97 14.96 32.04
N LYS A 63 -44.42 16.02 32.64
CA LYS A 63 -43.06 16.50 32.34
C LYS A 63 -42.00 15.41 32.50
N GLY A 64 -42.08 14.60 33.57
CA GLY A 64 -41.12 13.50 33.82
C GLY A 64 -41.16 12.42 32.72
N PRO A 65 -42.30 11.75 32.51
CA PRO A 65 -42.46 10.78 31.43
C PRO A 65 -42.09 11.30 30.03
N PHE A 66 -42.42 12.55 29.72
CA PHE A 66 -42.06 13.18 28.45
C PHE A 66 -40.56 13.40 28.32
N THR A 67 -39.91 13.95 29.35
CA THR A 67 -38.44 14.14 29.37
C THR A 67 -37.71 12.82 29.22
N HIS A 68 -38.14 11.79 29.97
CA HIS A 68 -37.64 10.42 29.85
C HIS A 68 -37.74 9.91 28.40
N ALA A 69 -38.92 10.00 27.80
CA ALA A 69 -39.12 9.55 26.43
C ALA A 69 -38.18 10.27 25.44
N LEU A 70 -38.01 11.58 25.58
CA LEU A 70 -37.12 12.36 24.71
C LEU A 70 -35.66 11.91 24.84
N LEU A 71 -35.17 11.67 26.06
CA LEU A 71 -33.80 11.20 26.29
C LEU A 71 -33.57 9.81 25.70
N GLU A 72 -34.53 8.91 25.86
CA GLU A 72 -34.49 7.56 25.29
C GLU A 72 -34.47 7.56 23.76
N TRP A 73 -35.34 8.34 23.13
CA TRP A 73 -35.35 8.50 21.67
C TRP A 73 -34.05 9.12 21.15
N GLY A 74 -33.42 10.01 21.92
CA GLY A 74 -32.09 10.55 21.61
C GLY A 74 -31.03 9.45 21.54
N ALA A 75 -30.99 8.56 22.54
CA ALA A 75 -30.06 7.42 22.58
C ALA A 75 -30.32 6.44 21.42
N PHE A 76 -31.58 6.09 21.17
CA PHE A 76 -31.95 5.20 20.06
C PHE A 76 -31.57 5.78 18.70
N SER A 77 -31.81 7.08 18.48
CA SER A 77 -31.44 7.76 17.24
C SER A 77 -29.94 7.70 16.98
N LEU A 78 -29.11 7.90 18.02
CA LEU A 78 -27.66 7.75 17.92
C LEU A 78 -27.25 6.30 17.63
N ALA A 79 -27.94 5.30 18.18
CA ALA A 79 -27.66 3.89 17.89
C ALA A 79 -27.92 3.56 16.40
N ILE A 80 -29.02 4.06 15.83
CA ILE A 80 -29.31 3.94 14.39
C ILE A 80 -28.20 4.58 13.55
N LEU A 81 -27.85 5.84 13.86
CA LEU A 81 -26.81 6.56 13.14
C LEU A 81 -25.45 5.86 13.25
N THR A 82 -25.12 5.32 14.41
CA THR A 82 -23.88 4.55 14.64
C THR A 82 -23.86 3.29 13.78
N CYS A 83 -24.94 2.53 13.74
CA CYS A 83 -25.04 1.33 12.92
C CYS A 83 -24.95 1.66 11.42
N PHE A 84 -25.67 2.68 10.96
CA PHE A 84 -25.56 3.15 9.58
C PHE A 84 -24.11 3.53 9.24
N MET A 85 -23.48 4.33 10.09
CA MET A 85 -22.10 4.76 9.90
C MET A 85 -21.12 3.58 9.91
N ALA A 86 -21.38 2.55 10.71
CA ALA A 86 -20.57 1.34 10.76
C ALA A 86 -20.62 0.55 9.44
N PHE A 87 -21.79 0.46 8.80
CA PHE A 87 -21.93 -0.15 7.48
C PHE A 87 -21.30 0.70 6.36
N THR A 88 -21.43 2.02 6.44
CA THR A 88 -20.75 2.93 5.50
C THR A 88 -19.22 2.80 5.61
N ASN A 89 -18.69 2.70 6.83
CA ASN A 89 -17.28 2.45 7.08
C ASN A 89 -16.85 1.06 6.55
N TYR A 90 -17.65 0.01 6.75
CA TYR A 90 -17.41 -1.31 6.17
C TYR A 90 -17.37 -1.29 4.64
N ALA A 91 -18.23 -0.51 3.98
CA ALA A 91 -18.23 -0.41 2.53
C ALA A 91 -16.86 0.01 1.98
N ILE A 92 -16.13 0.85 2.73
CA ILE A 92 -14.80 1.38 2.41
C ILE A 92 -13.69 0.46 2.91
N LYS A 93 -13.67 0.12 4.21
CA LYS A 93 -12.55 -0.61 4.84
C LYS A 93 -12.61 -2.13 4.69
N LYS A 94 -13.79 -2.68 4.37
CA LYS A 94 -14.06 -4.13 4.37
C LYS A 94 -13.71 -4.83 5.70
N ASP A 95 -13.74 -4.10 6.81
CA ASP A 95 -13.53 -4.64 8.15
C ASP A 95 -14.87 -5.08 8.78
N PRO A 96 -15.11 -6.39 8.97
CA PRO A 96 -16.37 -6.90 9.50
C PRO A 96 -16.57 -6.61 11.01
N ALA A 97 -15.54 -6.18 11.74
CA ALA A 97 -15.68 -5.90 13.18
C ALA A 97 -16.58 -4.69 13.45
N THR A 98 -16.37 -3.61 12.71
CA THR A 98 -17.13 -2.36 12.82
C THR A 98 -18.64 -2.55 12.67
N PRO A 99 -19.18 -3.19 11.61
CA PRO A 99 -20.62 -3.39 11.46
C PRO A 99 -21.22 -4.35 12.51
N ILE A 100 -20.48 -5.37 12.96
CA ILE A 100 -20.98 -6.26 14.02
C ILE A 100 -21.15 -5.52 15.35
N ILE A 101 -20.19 -4.67 15.72
CA ILE A 101 -20.30 -3.82 16.91
C ILE A 101 -21.39 -2.75 16.72
N GLY A 102 -21.51 -2.18 15.52
CA GLY A 102 -22.59 -1.25 15.18
C GLY A 102 -23.99 -1.86 15.34
N VAL A 103 -24.17 -3.12 14.92
CA VAL A 103 -25.43 -3.86 15.12
C VAL A 103 -25.66 -4.20 16.60
N ALA A 104 -24.61 -4.54 17.35
CA ALA A 104 -24.73 -4.74 18.80
C ALA A 104 -25.29 -3.48 19.50
N LEU A 105 -24.74 -2.30 19.17
CA LEU A 105 -25.23 -1.02 19.67
C LEU A 105 -26.65 -0.71 19.19
N LEU A 106 -27.01 -1.03 17.94
CA LEU A 106 -28.39 -0.89 17.45
C LEU A 106 -29.36 -1.80 18.22
N CYS A 107 -28.99 -3.04 18.51
CA CYS A 107 -29.82 -3.96 19.28
C CYS A 107 -30.07 -3.42 20.69
N ALA A 108 -29.04 -2.85 21.33
CA ALA A 108 -29.19 -2.16 22.62
C ALA A 108 -30.13 -0.94 22.51
N GLY A 109 -29.98 -0.13 21.45
CA GLY A 109 -30.87 1.00 21.18
C GLY A 109 -32.32 0.58 20.90
N LEU A 110 -32.55 -0.55 20.21
CA LEU A 110 -33.89 -1.09 19.97
C LEU A 110 -34.56 -1.53 21.27
N MET A 111 -33.79 -2.05 22.22
CA MET A 111 -34.29 -2.35 23.56
C MET A 111 -34.68 -1.08 24.32
N ASP A 112 -33.86 -0.03 24.22
CA ASP A 112 -34.18 1.31 24.77
C ASP A 112 -35.48 1.86 24.14
N ALA A 113 -35.64 1.77 22.82
CA ALA A 113 -36.86 2.20 22.12
C ALA A 113 -38.09 1.41 22.56
N PHE A 114 -37.98 0.08 22.68
CA PHE A 114 -39.06 -0.76 23.20
C PHE A 114 -39.44 -0.37 24.63
N HIS A 115 -38.44 -0.21 25.50
CA HIS A 115 -38.61 0.23 26.88
C HIS A 115 -39.45 1.51 26.93
N THR A 116 -39.10 2.51 26.12
CA THR A 116 -39.84 3.78 26.06
C THR A 116 -41.25 3.60 25.55
N LEU A 117 -41.45 2.87 24.46
CA LEU A 117 -42.77 2.64 23.87
C LEU A 117 -43.72 1.92 24.84
N ALA A 118 -43.20 0.95 25.59
CA ALA A 118 -43.92 0.25 26.63
C ALA A 118 -44.20 1.16 27.85
N ALA A 119 -43.22 1.97 28.26
CA ALA A 119 -43.35 2.92 29.37
C ALA A 119 -44.45 3.96 29.13
N ILE A 120 -44.57 4.48 27.91
CA ILE A 120 -45.61 5.45 27.53
C ILE A 120 -46.93 4.80 27.07
N ARG A 121 -47.03 3.47 27.14
CA ARG A 121 -48.21 2.69 26.75
C ARG A 121 -48.64 2.85 25.29
N LEU A 122 -47.68 3.13 24.40
CA LEU A 122 -47.91 3.00 22.95
C LEU A 122 -47.84 1.54 22.48
N ILE A 123 -47.11 0.70 23.20
CA ILE A 123 -47.16 -0.76 23.07
C ILE A 123 -47.79 -1.32 24.35
N GLU A 124 -48.71 -2.28 24.20
CA GLU A 124 -49.29 -2.98 25.34
C GLU A 124 -48.21 -3.74 26.12
N ALA A 125 -48.21 -3.55 27.44
CA ALA A 125 -47.33 -4.26 28.35
C ALA A 125 -48.14 -4.76 29.54
N SER A 126 -47.97 -6.03 29.90
CA SER A 126 -48.82 -6.68 30.91
C SER A 126 -48.57 -6.18 32.33
N ALA A 127 -47.33 -5.84 32.66
CA ALA A 127 -46.94 -5.35 33.98
C ALA A 127 -47.22 -3.85 34.18
N PRO A 128 -47.50 -3.37 35.42
CA PRO A 128 -47.63 -1.95 35.74
C PRO A 128 -46.34 -1.15 35.50
N ASN A 129 -46.45 0.14 35.15
CA ASN A 129 -45.28 1.00 34.85
C ASN A 129 -44.31 1.16 36.03
N LYS A 130 -44.82 1.08 37.26
CA LYS A 130 -44.01 1.14 38.49
C LYS A 130 -42.93 0.04 38.52
N ASP A 131 -43.24 -1.14 37.99
CA ASP A 131 -42.33 -2.29 37.98
C ASP A 131 -41.68 -2.45 36.60
N LEU A 132 -42.42 -2.18 35.54
CA LEU A 132 -41.98 -2.29 34.15
C LEU A 132 -40.81 -1.36 33.84
N ILE A 133 -40.93 -0.05 34.13
CA ILE A 133 -39.90 0.95 33.75
C ILE A 133 -38.56 0.61 34.43
N PRO A 134 -38.51 0.40 35.76
CA PRO A 134 -37.24 0.10 36.41
C PRO A 134 -36.62 -1.24 36.00
N PHE A 135 -37.44 -2.27 35.80
CA PHE A 135 -36.98 -3.58 35.37
C PHE A 135 -36.42 -3.57 33.94
N THR A 136 -37.19 -3.03 33.00
CA THR A 136 -36.78 -2.99 31.59
C THR A 136 -35.58 -2.08 31.40
N TRP A 137 -35.42 -0.99 32.17
CA TRP A 137 -34.18 -0.23 32.21
C TRP A 137 -32.96 -1.10 32.56
N ALA A 138 -33.01 -1.79 33.70
CA ALA A 138 -31.89 -2.60 34.18
C ALA A 138 -31.56 -3.72 33.19
N LEU A 139 -32.58 -4.32 32.58
CA LEU A 139 -32.42 -5.32 31.54
C LEU A 139 -31.78 -4.77 30.26
N CYS A 140 -32.18 -3.59 29.79
CA CYS A 140 -31.57 -2.95 28.62
C CYS A 140 -30.09 -2.66 28.86
N ARG A 141 -29.73 -2.18 30.07
CA ARG A 141 -28.32 -1.94 30.45
C ARG A 141 -27.52 -3.23 30.53
N LEU A 142 -28.10 -4.27 31.14
CA LEU A 142 -27.49 -5.60 31.22
C LEU A 142 -27.24 -6.17 29.82
N PHE A 143 -28.25 -6.15 28.95
CA PHE A 143 -28.13 -6.59 27.58
C PHE A 143 -27.06 -5.82 26.80
N ASN A 144 -27.06 -4.48 26.88
CA ASN A 144 -26.06 -3.64 26.21
C ASN A 144 -24.63 -4.01 26.62
N SER A 145 -24.39 -4.15 27.92
CA SER A 145 -23.08 -4.51 28.46
C SER A 145 -22.60 -5.88 27.96
N ILE A 146 -23.49 -6.87 27.88
CA ILE A 146 -23.18 -8.23 27.40
C ILE A 146 -22.92 -8.23 25.90
N ILE A 147 -23.83 -7.66 25.11
CA ILE A 147 -23.77 -7.75 23.64
C ILE A 147 -22.57 -7.00 23.07
N CYS A 148 -22.19 -5.87 23.65
CA CYS A 148 -21.00 -5.13 23.22
C CYS A 148 -19.71 -5.92 23.52
N VAL A 149 -19.62 -6.56 24.69
CA VAL A 149 -18.48 -7.41 25.05
C VAL A 149 -18.39 -8.65 24.16
N ILE A 150 -19.52 -9.31 23.88
CA ILE A 150 -19.58 -10.44 22.93
C ILE A 150 -19.17 -9.98 21.53
N GLY A 151 -19.72 -8.86 21.05
CA GLY A 151 -19.44 -8.30 19.73
C GLY A 151 -17.95 -8.06 19.50
N VAL A 152 -17.26 -7.50 20.50
CA VAL A 152 -15.80 -7.32 20.47
C VAL A 152 -15.06 -8.65 20.66
N GLY A 153 -15.53 -9.51 21.56
CA GLY A 153 -14.93 -10.80 21.91
C GLY A 153 -14.78 -11.75 20.73
N ILE A 154 -15.71 -11.72 19.77
CA ILE A 154 -15.68 -12.51 18.53
C ILE A 154 -14.35 -12.34 17.75
N PHE A 155 -13.71 -11.17 17.86
CA PHE A 155 -12.51 -10.82 17.08
C PHE A 155 -11.20 -10.99 17.84
N LEU A 156 -11.23 -11.11 19.17
CA LEU A 156 -10.00 -11.15 19.98
C LEU A 156 -9.18 -12.42 19.79
N ASN A 157 -9.81 -13.55 19.45
CA ASN A 157 -9.12 -14.83 19.24
C ASN A 157 -8.74 -15.13 17.79
N ARG A 158 -9.12 -14.28 16.81
CA ARG A 158 -8.92 -14.54 15.37
C ARG A 158 -7.72 -13.78 14.78
N LYS A 159 -7.00 -14.34 13.81
CA LYS A 159 -5.92 -13.58 13.15
C LYS A 159 -6.49 -12.46 12.28
N LYS A 160 -5.75 -11.35 12.12
CA LYS A 160 -6.19 -10.20 11.30
C LYS A 160 -6.51 -10.58 9.86
N SER A 161 -5.71 -11.48 9.27
CA SER A 161 -5.91 -12.03 7.92
C SER A 161 -7.15 -12.92 7.79
N GLU A 162 -7.51 -13.66 8.84
CA GLU A 162 -8.72 -14.48 8.85
C GLU A 162 -9.97 -13.61 8.90
N ILE A 163 -9.95 -12.51 9.66
CA ILE A 163 -11.09 -11.61 9.83
C ILE A 163 -11.45 -10.92 8.51
N THR A 164 -10.47 -10.44 7.74
CA THR A 164 -10.70 -9.76 6.44
C THR A 164 -11.26 -10.68 5.36
N ASN A 165 -11.10 -12.01 5.49
CA ASN A 165 -11.66 -13.00 4.57
C ASN A 165 -13.15 -13.31 4.83
N HIS A 166 -13.74 -12.79 5.91
CA HIS A 166 -15.14 -13.02 6.20
C HIS A 166 -16.02 -12.05 5.40
N GLY A 167 -16.72 -12.60 4.41
CA GLY A 167 -17.64 -11.84 3.58
C GLY A 167 -18.96 -11.44 4.27
N PRO A 168 -19.87 -10.76 3.55
CA PRO A 168 -21.13 -10.22 4.09
C PRO A 168 -22.03 -11.25 4.76
N LYS A 169 -21.94 -12.54 4.37
CA LYS A 169 -22.70 -13.64 4.99
C LYS A 169 -22.39 -13.82 6.47
N PHE A 170 -21.14 -13.63 6.87
CA PHE A 170 -20.72 -13.75 8.27
C PHE A 170 -21.33 -12.64 9.13
N ILE A 171 -21.24 -11.39 8.64
CA ILE A 171 -21.85 -10.22 9.28
C ILE A 171 -23.35 -10.45 9.44
N MET A 172 -24.05 -10.84 8.36
CA MET A 172 -25.48 -11.09 8.38
C MET A 172 -25.89 -12.16 9.40
N SER A 173 -25.12 -13.25 9.50
CA SER A 173 -25.42 -14.36 10.42
C SER A 173 -25.31 -13.92 11.89
N ILE A 174 -24.24 -13.21 12.26
CA ILE A 174 -24.07 -12.70 13.62
C ILE A 174 -25.11 -11.62 13.94
N SER A 175 -25.35 -10.70 13.01
CA SER A 175 -26.36 -9.66 13.16
C SER A 175 -27.76 -10.24 13.38
N LEU A 176 -28.11 -11.32 12.67
CA LEU A 176 -29.38 -12.01 12.86
C LEU A 176 -29.48 -12.62 14.26
N VAL A 177 -28.41 -13.25 14.76
CA VAL A 177 -28.38 -13.79 16.13
C VAL A 177 -28.62 -12.69 17.16
N PHE A 178 -27.93 -11.55 17.03
CA PHE A 178 -28.10 -10.41 17.93
C PHE A 178 -29.54 -9.86 17.91
N LEU A 179 -30.12 -9.71 16.73
CA LEU A 179 -31.51 -9.26 16.58
C LEU A 179 -32.52 -10.25 17.17
N VAL A 180 -32.32 -11.56 16.98
CA VAL A 180 -33.20 -12.60 17.55
C VAL A 180 -33.13 -12.59 19.07
N ILE A 181 -31.95 -12.45 19.66
CA ILE A 181 -31.81 -12.37 21.13
C ILE A 181 -32.49 -11.10 21.64
N ALA A 182 -32.28 -9.95 20.99
CA ALA A 182 -32.93 -8.69 21.35
C ALA A 182 -34.46 -8.81 21.29
N TYR A 183 -35.01 -9.31 20.18
CA TYR A 183 -36.44 -9.52 19.99
C TYR A 183 -37.03 -10.46 21.05
N SER A 184 -36.39 -11.62 21.27
CA SER A 184 -36.84 -12.59 22.27
C SER A 184 -36.89 -11.98 23.67
N THR A 185 -35.87 -11.20 24.02
CA THR A 185 -35.79 -10.51 25.32
C THR A 185 -36.93 -9.49 25.48
N ILE A 186 -37.18 -8.68 24.44
CA ILE A 186 -38.28 -7.71 24.39
C ILE A 186 -39.64 -8.41 24.57
N THR A 187 -39.90 -9.49 23.82
CA THR A 187 -41.18 -10.22 23.85
C THR A 187 -41.45 -10.85 25.21
N ILE A 188 -40.43 -11.46 25.83
CA ILE A 188 -40.56 -12.04 27.18
C ILE A 188 -40.97 -10.96 28.18
N CYS A 189 -40.37 -9.76 28.11
CA CYS A 189 -40.74 -8.66 29.00
C CYS A 189 -42.13 -8.09 28.75
N ALA A 190 -42.53 -7.92 27.49
CA ALA A 190 -43.84 -7.37 27.14
C ALA A 190 -45.01 -8.24 27.65
N THR A 191 -44.84 -9.56 27.60
CA THR A 191 -45.86 -10.57 27.91
C THR A 191 -45.87 -11.00 29.38
N SER A 192 -44.86 -10.64 30.17
CA SER A 192 -44.77 -10.99 31.58
C SER A 192 -45.74 -10.18 32.43
N SER A 193 -46.65 -10.84 33.14
CA SER A 193 -47.65 -10.23 34.03
C SER A 193 -47.09 -9.85 35.41
N SER A 194 -45.97 -10.46 35.81
CA SER A 194 -45.27 -10.16 37.07
C SER A 194 -43.78 -9.99 36.80
N LEU A 195 -43.21 -8.89 37.29
CA LEU A 195 -41.80 -8.54 37.14
C LEU A 195 -41.16 -8.45 38.52
N PRO A 196 -39.86 -8.80 38.65
CA PRO A 196 -39.18 -8.72 39.93
C PRO A 196 -39.06 -7.27 40.40
N GLN A 197 -39.11 -7.07 41.71
CA GLN A 197 -38.85 -5.78 42.31
C GLN A 197 -37.39 -5.38 42.06
N THR A 198 -37.20 -4.17 41.51
CA THR A 198 -35.87 -3.65 41.15
C THR A 198 -35.48 -2.37 41.90
N GLN A 199 -36.43 -1.76 42.62
CA GLN A 199 -36.20 -0.57 43.43
C GLN A 199 -36.42 -0.86 44.93
N PHE A 200 -35.47 -0.43 45.75
CA PHE A 200 -35.47 -0.57 47.21
C PHE A 200 -35.16 0.78 47.86
N PRO A 201 -36.15 1.69 47.96
CA PRO A 201 -35.95 2.99 48.60
C PRO A 201 -35.47 2.84 50.05
N GLY A 202 -34.44 3.59 50.44
CA GLY A 202 -33.86 3.55 51.79
C GLY A 202 -32.78 2.47 52.03
N ALA A 203 -32.52 1.60 51.06
CA ALA A 203 -31.35 0.72 51.08
C ALA A 203 -30.08 1.49 50.65
N MET A 204 -28.90 1.00 51.08
CA MET A 204 -27.60 1.59 50.66
C MET A 204 -27.41 1.52 49.14
N ILE A 205 -27.91 0.46 48.51
CA ILE A 205 -28.01 0.29 47.06
C ILE A 205 -29.49 0.29 46.72
N THR A 206 -29.98 1.39 46.18
CA THR A 206 -31.41 1.58 45.88
C THR A 206 -31.86 0.73 44.70
N ARG A 207 -30.94 0.42 43.78
CA ARG A 207 -31.22 -0.38 42.57
C ARG A 207 -30.14 -1.44 42.34
N PRO A 208 -30.21 -2.59 43.02
CA PRO A 208 -29.16 -3.62 42.98
C PRO A 208 -28.99 -4.26 41.60
N TRP A 209 -30.01 -4.24 40.75
CA TRP A 209 -29.93 -4.79 39.40
C TRP A 209 -29.03 -3.98 38.47
N ASP A 210 -28.86 -2.67 38.73
CA ASP A 210 -27.98 -1.78 37.98
C ASP A 210 -26.48 -2.00 38.34
N VAL A 211 -26.18 -2.78 39.39
CA VAL A 211 -24.81 -3.16 39.77
C VAL A 211 -24.21 -4.21 38.83
N TYR A 212 -25.02 -5.11 38.27
CA TYR A 212 -24.55 -6.12 37.31
C TYR A 212 -23.96 -5.50 36.04
N PRO A 213 -24.67 -4.63 35.29
CA PRO A 213 -24.09 -3.98 34.11
C PRO A 213 -22.86 -3.14 34.47
N PHE A 214 -22.79 -2.53 35.66
CA PHE A 214 -21.59 -1.82 36.11
C PHE A 214 -20.34 -2.72 36.10
N PHE A 215 -20.41 -3.91 36.71
CA PHE A 215 -19.29 -4.85 36.70
C PHE A 215 -18.97 -5.37 35.29
N ILE A 216 -19.98 -5.62 34.47
CA ILE A 216 -19.77 -6.09 33.10
C ILE A 216 -19.10 -5.01 32.26
N PHE A 217 -19.43 -3.73 32.43
CA PHE A 217 -18.74 -2.63 31.74
C PHE A 217 -17.28 -2.47 32.20
N ILE A 218 -16.97 -2.71 33.48
CA ILE A 218 -15.57 -2.75 33.96
C ILE A 218 -14.80 -3.85 33.24
N VAL A 219 -15.36 -5.07 33.18
CA VAL A 219 -14.77 -6.18 32.43
C VAL A 219 -14.68 -5.81 30.94
N GLY A 220 -15.72 -5.21 30.38
CA GLY A 220 -15.79 -4.75 29.00
C GLY A 220 -14.70 -3.75 28.65
N ALA A 221 -14.36 -2.82 29.54
CA ALA A 221 -13.26 -1.88 29.33
C ALA A 221 -11.92 -2.59 29.06
N PHE A 222 -11.65 -3.71 29.74
CA PHE A 222 -10.47 -4.55 29.46
C PHE A 222 -10.53 -5.20 28.08
N PHE A 223 -11.69 -5.71 27.67
CA PHE A 223 -11.90 -6.29 26.34
C PHE A 223 -11.77 -5.24 25.24
N PHE A 224 -12.33 -4.06 25.43
CA PHE A 224 -12.23 -2.93 24.50
C PHE A 224 -10.78 -2.43 24.37
N TYR A 225 -10.04 -2.38 25.48
CA TYR A 225 -8.61 -2.08 25.45
C TYR A 225 -7.79 -3.10 24.65
N LYS A 226 -8.03 -4.40 24.88
CA LYS A 226 -7.40 -5.47 24.08
C LYS A 226 -7.75 -5.36 22.60
N PHE A 227 -9.00 -5.02 22.30
CA PHE A 227 -9.46 -4.84 20.92
C PHE A 227 -8.79 -3.66 20.25
N TYR A 228 -8.71 -2.51 20.92
CA TYR A 228 -7.99 -1.33 20.44
C TYR A 228 -6.51 -1.64 20.14
N ARG A 229 -5.81 -2.35 21.03
CA ARG A 229 -4.41 -2.74 20.78
C ARG A 229 -4.23 -3.62 19.56
N LYS A 230 -5.23 -4.43 19.23
CA LYS A 230 -5.19 -5.37 18.10
C LYS A 230 -5.68 -4.73 16.80
N PHE A 231 -6.67 -3.85 16.88
CA PHE A 231 -7.30 -3.14 15.78
C PHE A 231 -7.39 -1.64 16.11
N PRO A 232 -6.27 -0.90 16.06
CA PRO A 232 -6.25 0.50 16.43
C PRO A 232 -7.02 1.34 15.42
N SER A 233 -8.01 2.08 15.91
CA SER A 233 -8.82 3.02 15.13
C SER A 233 -9.46 4.05 16.05
N SER A 234 -9.87 5.19 15.48
CA SER A 234 -10.66 6.18 16.22
C SER A 234 -11.94 5.58 16.81
N PHE A 235 -12.53 4.59 16.14
CA PHE A 235 -13.70 3.85 16.65
C PHE A 235 -13.37 2.93 17.82
N SER A 236 -12.31 2.12 17.74
CA SER A 236 -11.94 1.23 18.85
C SER A 236 -11.44 1.99 20.07
N HIS A 237 -10.82 3.15 19.88
CA HIS A 237 -10.54 4.09 20.97
C HIS A 237 -11.83 4.69 21.56
N ALA A 238 -12.80 5.06 20.72
CA ALA A 238 -14.08 5.56 21.18
C ALA A 238 -14.84 4.55 22.05
N LEU A 239 -14.77 3.25 21.76
CA LEU A 239 -15.37 2.20 22.61
C LEU A 239 -14.75 2.16 24.02
N ILE A 240 -13.46 2.46 24.17
CA ILE A 240 -12.84 2.60 25.49
C ILE A 240 -13.37 3.86 26.18
N VAL A 241 -13.42 4.98 25.46
CA VAL A 241 -13.88 6.25 26.03
C VAL A 241 -15.36 6.17 26.44
N SER A 242 -16.19 5.41 25.72
CA SER A 242 -17.62 5.25 26.05
C SER A 242 -17.86 4.49 27.34
N THR A 243 -16.89 3.71 27.86
CA THR A 243 -17.05 3.05 29.16
C THR A 243 -17.15 4.05 30.32
N VAL A 244 -16.61 5.26 30.17
CA VAL A 244 -16.68 6.30 31.20
C VAL A 244 -18.13 6.75 31.47
N PRO A 245 -18.90 7.23 30.46
CA PRO A 245 -20.31 7.54 30.65
C PRO A 245 -21.14 6.30 31.00
N ASP A 246 -20.85 5.12 30.44
CA ASP A 246 -21.58 3.88 30.79
C ASP A 246 -21.47 3.54 32.28
N LEU A 247 -20.26 3.61 32.86
CA LEU A 247 -20.03 3.37 34.29
C LEU A 247 -20.68 4.47 35.13
N ALA A 248 -20.55 5.73 34.73
CA ALA A 248 -21.17 6.85 35.43
C ALA A 248 -22.69 6.71 35.49
N THR A 249 -23.33 6.34 34.36
CA THR A 249 -24.77 6.04 34.30
C THR A 249 -25.17 5.01 35.35
N GLN A 250 -24.43 3.89 35.48
CA GLN A 250 -24.79 2.86 36.46
C GLN A 250 -24.57 3.32 37.91
N VAL A 251 -23.56 4.14 38.19
CA VAL A 251 -23.33 4.70 39.54
C VAL A 251 -24.52 5.58 39.96
N TYR A 252 -24.99 6.47 39.08
CA TYR A 252 -26.16 7.29 39.36
C TYR A 252 -27.43 6.46 39.58
N MET A 253 -27.63 5.40 38.80
CA MET A 253 -28.80 4.53 38.98
C MET A 253 -28.72 3.70 40.25
N ALA A 254 -27.62 2.98 40.49
CA ALA A 254 -27.49 2.02 41.57
C ALA A 254 -27.44 2.66 42.96
N LEU A 255 -26.81 3.84 43.07
CA LEU A 255 -26.56 4.52 44.35
C LEU A 255 -27.36 5.81 44.53
N GLY A 256 -27.77 6.47 43.43
CA GLY A 256 -28.38 7.80 43.48
C GLY A 256 -29.89 7.83 43.28
N SER A 257 -30.44 6.96 42.42
CA SER A 257 -31.86 6.99 42.05
C SER A 257 -32.69 6.10 42.96
N SER A 258 -33.69 6.69 43.62
CA SER A 258 -34.63 6.03 44.53
C SER A 258 -36.08 6.06 44.03
N ALA A 259 -36.39 6.95 43.08
CA ALA A 259 -37.71 7.11 42.49
C ALA A 259 -37.64 7.34 40.97
N LEU A 260 -38.77 7.17 40.29
CA LEU A 260 -38.88 7.51 38.86
C LEU A 260 -38.78 9.03 38.68
N PHE A 261 -38.01 9.44 37.67
CA PHE A 261 -37.80 10.84 37.27
C PHE A 261 -37.12 11.74 38.32
N ASP A 262 -36.49 11.14 39.33
CA ASP A 262 -35.65 11.86 40.28
C ASP A 262 -34.37 12.42 39.63
N ASN A 263 -33.61 13.19 40.39
CA ASN A 263 -32.41 13.85 39.90
C ASN A 263 -31.40 12.86 39.27
N ALA A 264 -31.07 11.79 39.99
CA ALA A 264 -30.10 10.80 39.53
C ALA A 264 -30.62 9.99 38.33
N PHE A 265 -31.93 9.71 38.27
CA PHE A 265 -32.59 9.07 37.13
C PHE A 265 -32.37 9.89 35.85
N ASN A 266 -32.69 11.19 35.87
CA ASN A 266 -32.57 12.03 34.67
C ASN A 266 -31.10 12.21 34.24
N ILE A 267 -30.17 12.35 35.20
CA ILE A 267 -28.73 12.41 34.91
C ILE A 267 -28.25 11.12 34.21
N ALA A 268 -28.64 9.95 34.73
CA ALA A 268 -28.23 8.67 34.16
C ALA A 268 -28.71 8.48 32.71
N HIS A 269 -29.95 8.92 32.41
CA HIS A 269 -30.51 8.88 31.06
C HIS A 269 -29.79 9.85 30.11
N PHE A 270 -29.41 11.03 30.59
CA PHE A 270 -28.57 11.95 29.81
C PHE A 270 -27.17 11.35 29.53
N LEU A 271 -26.49 10.80 30.54
CA LEU A 271 -25.17 10.20 30.36
C LEU A 271 -25.18 9.00 29.41
N LYS A 272 -26.28 8.24 29.36
CA LYS A 272 -26.47 7.20 28.35
C LYS A 272 -26.41 7.74 26.92
N ILE A 273 -26.98 8.91 26.65
CA ILE A 273 -26.90 9.54 25.33
C ILE A 273 -25.44 9.80 24.98
N ILE A 274 -24.65 10.28 25.94
CA ILE A 274 -23.21 10.47 25.77
C ILE A 274 -22.51 9.15 25.46
N ALA A 275 -22.86 8.06 26.15
CA ALA A 275 -22.31 6.72 25.87
C ALA A 275 -22.54 6.26 24.43
N TYR A 276 -23.71 6.54 23.81
CA TYR A 276 -23.94 6.26 22.38
C TYR A 276 -23.30 7.28 21.44
N ALA A 277 -23.16 8.55 21.85
CA ALA A 277 -22.56 9.60 21.04
C ALA A 277 -21.06 9.40 20.81
N VAL A 278 -20.36 8.79 21.77
CA VAL A 278 -18.91 8.58 21.70
C VAL A 278 -18.53 7.62 20.56
N PRO A 279 -19.07 6.38 20.46
CA PRO A 279 -18.81 5.48 19.34
C PRO A 279 -19.20 6.07 17.99
N PHE A 280 -20.32 6.79 17.91
CA PHE A 280 -20.73 7.51 16.70
C PHE A 280 -19.66 8.51 16.26
N THR A 281 -19.18 9.34 17.19
CA THR A 281 -18.12 10.32 16.92
C THR A 281 -16.83 9.63 16.46
N GLY A 282 -16.48 8.49 17.07
CA GLY A 282 -15.36 7.65 16.64
C GLY A 282 -15.46 7.19 15.19
N LEU A 283 -16.64 6.73 14.76
CA LEU A 283 -16.89 6.32 13.37
C LEU A 283 -16.85 7.49 12.39
N CYS A 284 -17.39 8.66 12.77
CA CYS A 284 -17.33 9.87 11.94
C CYS A 284 -15.88 10.30 11.67
N TYR A 285 -15.03 10.31 12.70
CA TYR A 285 -13.60 10.59 12.54
C TYR A 285 -12.92 9.56 11.65
N ASP A 286 -13.19 8.28 11.89
CA ASP A 286 -12.60 7.19 11.14
C ASP A 286 -12.98 7.26 9.64
N TYR A 287 -14.22 7.64 9.33
CA TYR A 287 -14.68 7.87 7.96
C TYR A 287 -14.01 9.07 7.29
N ILE A 288 -13.99 10.24 7.95
CA ILE A 288 -13.40 11.46 7.40
C ILE A 288 -11.92 11.22 7.06
N TYR A 289 -11.20 10.58 7.98
CA TYR A 289 -9.78 10.28 7.79
C TYR A 289 -9.55 9.29 6.65
N THR A 290 -10.35 8.23 6.59
CA THR A 290 -10.24 7.23 5.52
C THR A 290 -10.54 7.82 4.15
N ASN A 291 -11.57 8.67 4.04
CA ASN A 291 -11.94 9.33 2.79
C ASN A 291 -10.84 10.31 2.32
N LYS A 292 -10.30 11.15 3.22
CA LYS A 292 -9.18 12.04 2.88
C LYS A 292 -7.98 11.28 2.30
N ARG A 293 -7.65 10.12 2.84
CA ARG A 293 -6.56 9.27 2.32
C ARG A 293 -6.88 8.69 0.95
N ALA A 294 -8.12 8.28 0.71
CA ALA A 294 -8.54 7.76 -0.58
C ALA A 294 -8.43 8.85 -1.67
N VAL A 295 -8.90 10.06 -1.37
CA VAL A 295 -8.80 11.21 -2.29
C VAL A 295 -7.35 11.57 -2.58
N GLU A 296 -6.49 11.62 -1.56
CA GLU A 296 -5.08 11.97 -1.76
C GLU A 296 -4.32 10.92 -2.59
N ALA A 297 -4.60 9.63 -2.37
CA ALA A 297 -4.02 8.56 -3.18
C ALA A 297 -4.46 8.67 -4.66
N ASP A 298 -5.72 9.01 -4.91
CA ASP A 298 -6.25 9.19 -6.26
C ASP A 298 -5.67 10.44 -6.95
N ARG A 299 -5.46 11.53 -6.20
CA ARG A 299 -4.77 12.73 -6.67
C ARG A 299 -3.34 12.43 -7.10
N ILE A 300 -2.56 11.76 -6.26
CA ILE A 300 -1.18 11.35 -6.56
C ILE A 300 -1.14 10.47 -7.82
N LYS A 301 -2.08 9.53 -7.96
CA LYS A 301 -2.18 8.66 -9.14
C LYS A 301 -2.50 9.45 -10.41
N SER A 302 -3.39 10.43 -10.33
CA SER A 302 -3.76 11.29 -11.45
C SER A 302 -2.61 12.19 -11.88
N GLU A 303 -1.91 12.80 -10.93
CA GLU A 303 -0.70 13.62 -11.18
C GLU A 303 0.42 12.80 -11.82
N PHE A 304 0.62 11.56 -11.36
CA PHE A 304 1.56 10.62 -11.98
C PHE A 304 1.25 10.39 -13.46
N LEU A 305 0.00 10.01 -13.79
CA LEU A 305 -0.39 9.72 -15.17
C LEU A 305 -0.25 10.95 -16.07
N ALA A 306 -0.60 12.14 -15.57
CA ALA A 306 -0.46 13.39 -16.30
C ALA A 306 1.02 13.71 -16.58
N SER A 307 1.89 13.61 -15.57
CA SER A 307 3.32 13.87 -15.70
C SER A 307 3.99 12.87 -16.65
N MET A 308 3.73 11.57 -16.51
CA MET A 308 4.31 10.54 -17.39
C MET A 308 3.84 10.71 -18.83
N SER A 309 2.57 11.06 -19.05
CA SER A 309 2.06 11.33 -20.39
C SER A 309 2.81 12.49 -21.07
N HIS A 310 3.15 13.54 -20.32
CA HIS A 310 3.90 14.67 -20.86
C HIS A 310 5.37 14.32 -21.15
N GLU A 311 6.02 13.62 -20.22
CA GLU A 311 7.41 13.17 -20.36
C GLU A 311 7.58 12.14 -21.48
N ILE A 312 6.58 11.28 -21.74
CA ILE A 312 6.57 10.34 -22.88
C ILE A 312 6.28 11.07 -24.20
N ARG A 313 5.34 12.02 -24.21
CA ARG A 313 4.93 12.72 -25.44
C ARG A 313 6.07 13.54 -26.05
N THR A 314 6.91 14.16 -25.23
CA THR A 314 8.01 15.01 -25.71
C THR A 314 9.00 14.27 -26.62
N PRO A 315 9.70 13.19 -26.18
CA PRO A 315 10.61 12.44 -27.04
C PRO A 315 9.88 11.74 -28.18
N MET A 316 8.65 11.28 -27.97
CA MET A 316 7.86 10.64 -29.03
C MET A 316 7.54 11.62 -30.17
N ASN A 317 7.15 12.86 -29.85
CA ASN A 317 6.90 13.90 -30.85
C ASN A 317 8.19 14.32 -31.58
N ALA A 318 9.34 14.32 -30.88
CA ALA A 318 10.63 14.56 -31.51
C ALA A 318 10.98 13.46 -32.52
N ILE A 319 10.82 12.19 -32.14
CA ILE A 319 11.04 11.03 -33.03
C ILE A 319 10.14 11.13 -34.27
N ILE A 320 8.85 11.40 -34.10
CA ILE A 320 7.90 11.54 -35.21
C ILE A 320 8.28 12.73 -36.09
N GLY A 321 8.61 13.88 -35.49
CA GLY A 321 8.99 15.09 -36.20
C GLY A 321 10.22 14.89 -37.08
N PHE A 322 11.33 14.45 -36.49
CA PHE A 322 12.57 14.19 -37.21
C PHE A 322 12.43 13.05 -38.22
N SER A 323 11.63 12.01 -37.93
CA SER A 323 11.38 10.95 -38.90
C SER A 323 10.56 11.41 -40.11
N ASN A 324 9.61 12.33 -39.92
CA ASN A 324 8.86 12.95 -41.01
C ASN A 324 9.77 13.81 -41.87
N GLU A 325 10.62 14.63 -41.25
CA GLU A 325 11.59 15.47 -41.94
C GLU A 325 12.60 14.63 -42.72
N LEU A 326 13.12 13.54 -42.13
CA LEU A 326 14.00 12.57 -42.78
C LEU A 326 13.37 11.89 -44.02
N SER A 327 12.04 11.81 -44.05
CA SER A 327 11.29 11.22 -45.18
C SER A 327 11.13 12.19 -46.35
N GLU A 328 11.45 13.48 -46.17
CA GLU A 328 11.40 14.49 -47.24
C GLU A 328 12.66 14.41 -48.14
N LYS A 329 12.47 14.41 -49.46
CA LYS A 329 13.50 14.01 -50.45
C LYS A 329 14.62 15.03 -50.72
N GLN A 330 14.91 15.97 -49.81
CA GLN A 330 15.84 17.08 -50.08
C GLN A 330 16.94 17.32 -49.03
N LEU A 331 17.11 16.43 -48.05
CA LEU A 331 18.13 16.62 -47.01
C LEU A 331 19.54 16.29 -47.49
N LYS A 332 20.53 17.06 -47.00
CA LYS A 332 21.95 16.75 -47.15
C LYS A 332 22.34 15.58 -46.23
N GLN A 333 23.46 14.92 -46.56
CA GLN A 333 23.99 13.80 -45.76
C GLN A 333 24.19 14.19 -44.29
N ASP A 334 24.79 15.34 -44.02
CA ASP A 334 25.05 15.82 -42.66
C ASP A 334 23.75 16.06 -41.86
N GLU A 335 22.71 16.61 -42.52
CA GLU A 335 21.39 16.83 -41.91
C GLU A 335 20.66 15.52 -41.62
N GLN A 336 20.81 14.51 -42.50
CA GLN A 336 20.28 13.16 -42.26
C GLN A 336 20.98 12.49 -41.08
N GLU A 337 22.30 12.62 -40.96
CA GLU A 337 23.07 12.05 -39.85
C GLU A 337 22.69 12.70 -38.51
N GLU A 338 22.55 14.03 -38.47
CA GLU A 338 22.07 14.76 -37.29
C GLU A 338 20.65 14.31 -36.89
N MET A 339 19.71 14.19 -37.83
CA MET A 339 18.35 13.73 -37.53
C MET A 339 18.32 12.29 -37.02
N ILE A 340 19.13 11.39 -37.60
CA ILE A 340 19.24 10.01 -37.13
C ILE A 340 19.78 9.98 -35.69
N GLU A 341 20.76 10.82 -35.36
CA GLU A 341 21.30 10.96 -34.01
C GLU A 341 20.22 11.48 -33.04
N LEU A 342 19.48 12.53 -33.39
CA LEU A 342 18.40 13.08 -32.58
C LEU A 342 17.24 12.09 -32.34
N ILE A 343 16.89 11.28 -33.36
CA ILE A 343 15.91 10.19 -33.22
C ILE A 343 16.43 9.14 -32.25
N LYS A 344 17.69 8.73 -32.39
CA LYS A 344 18.31 7.72 -31.51
C LYS A 344 18.34 8.20 -30.07
N ASP A 345 18.77 9.43 -29.82
CA ASP A 345 18.82 10.03 -28.48
C ASP A 345 17.43 10.16 -27.86
N SER A 346 16.45 10.61 -28.63
CA SER A 346 15.04 10.68 -28.20
C SER A 346 14.48 9.30 -27.87
N SER A 347 14.83 8.28 -28.65
CA SER A 347 14.41 6.88 -28.43
C SER A 347 15.02 6.28 -27.17
N LEU A 348 16.31 6.52 -26.94
CA LEU A 348 17.00 6.09 -25.71
C LEU A 348 16.45 6.81 -24.47
N GLY A 349 16.12 8.10 -24.60
CA GLY A 349 15.45 8.88 -23.55
C GLY A 349 14.06 8.33 -23.21
N LEU A 350 13.25 8.03 -24.24
CA LEU A 350 11.94 7.42 -24.07
C LEU A 350 12.02 6.04 -23.38
N LEU A 351 12.95 5.19 -23.80
CA LEU A 351 13.15 3.88 -23.20
C LEU A 351 13.51 3.98 -21.71
N ARG A 352 14.32 4.99 -21.34
CA ARG A 352 14.64 5.27 -19.94
C ARG A 352 13.40 5.62 -19.12
N ILE A 353 12.53 6.48 -19.64
CA ILE A 353 11.27 6.87 -18.98
C ILE A 353 10.36 5.65 -18.81
N ILE A 354 10.24 4.82 -19.84
CA ILE A 354 9.44 3.59 -19.78
C ILE A 354 10.00 2.64 -18.71
N ASN A 355 11.32 2.43 -18.69
CA ASN A 355 11.98 1.59 -17.69
C ASN A 355 11.80 2.14 -16.27
N ASP A 356 11.91 3.45 -16.07
CA ASP A 356 11.65 4.09 -14.76
C ASP A 356 10.20 3.84 -14.29
N VAL A 357 9.22 3.94 -15.19
CA VAL A 357 7.81 3.67 -14.90
C VAL A 357 7.58 2.19 -14.56
N LEU A 358 8.20 1.28 -15.31
CA LEU A 358 8.10 -0.16 -15.08
C LEU A 358 8.77 -0.56 -13.76
N ASP A 359 9.98 -0.07 -13.48
CA ASP A 359 10.66 -0.30 -12.21
C ASP A 359 9.83 0.27 -11.05
N PHE A 360 9.25 1.46 -11.21
CA PHE A 360 8.34 2.02 -10.21
C PHE A 360 7.12 1.12 -9.95
N SER A 361 6.47 0.63 -11.01
CA SER A 361 5.33 -0.29 -10.91
C SER A 361 5.72 -1.61 -10.22
N LYS A 362 6.91 -2.13 -10.52
CA LYS A 362 7.46 -3.34 -9.88
C LYS A 362 7.77 -3.10 -8.40
N ILE A 363 8.30 -1.94 -8.03
CA ILE A 363 8.56 -1.55 -6.64
C ILE A 363 7.24 -1.41 -5.85
N GLU A 364 6.22 -0.75 -6.41
CA GLU A 364 4.92 -0.56 -5.73
C GLU A 364 4.16 -1.87 -5.53
N SER A 365 4.39 -2.86 -6.38
CA SER A 365 3.77 -4.18 -6.28
C SER A 365 4.59 -5.20 -5.49
N ASP A 366 5.70 -4.78 -4.86
CA ASP A 366 6.66 -5.65 -4.17
C ASP A 366 7.17 -6.82 -5.06
N LYS A 367 7.25 -6.60 -6.38
CA LYS A 367 7.67 -7.59 -7.39
C LYS A 367 9.09 -7.39 -7.92
N LEU A 368 9.80 -6.36 -7.47
CA LEU A 368 11.17 -6.12 -7.90
C LEU A 368 12.10 -7.15 -7.21
N THR A 369 12.83 -7.94 -7.99
CA THR A 369 13.82 -8.91 -7.51
C THR A 369 15.23 -8.47 -7.90
N LEU A 370 16.23 -8.85 -7.08
CA LEU A 370 17.65 -8.63 -7.36
C LEU A 370 18.26 -9.87 -7.98
N GLU A 371 19.08 -9.68 -9.01
CA GLU A 371 19.87 -10.74 -9.61
C GLU A 371 21.23 -10.79 -8.91
N VAL A 372 21.45 -11.80 -8.07
CA VAL A 372 22.68 -11.89 -7.26
C VAL A 372 23.68 -12.79 -7.98
N ILE A 373 24.71 -12.18 -8.56
CA ILE A 373 25.81 -12.85 -9.28
C ILE A 373 27.17 -12.41 -8.75
N GLN A 374 28.22 -13.15 -9.09
CA GLN A 374 29.61 -12.76 -8.81
C GLN A 374 30.15 -11.94 -9.98
N PHE A 375 30.75 -10.78 -9.70
CA PHE A 375 31.25 -9.90 -10.75
C PHE A 375 32.37 -8.98 -10.28
N GLU A 376 33.12 -8.42 -11.23
CA GLU A 376 34.15 -7.42 -11.00
C GLU A 376 33.53 -6.03 -10.80
N LEU A 377 33.67 -5.51 -9.57
CA LEU A 377 33.09 -4.23 -9.17
C LEU A 377 33.75 -3.07 -9.92
N ARG A 378 35.09 -3.05 -9.98
CA ARG A 378 35.86 -1.97 -10.60
C ARG A 378 35.46 -1.77 -12.06
N ARG A 379 35.44 -2.86 -12.84
CA ARG A 379 35.01 -2.86 -14.25
C ARG A 379 33.58 -2.35 -14.43
N THR A 380 32.66 -2.70 -13.52
CA THR A 380 31.27 -2.22 -13.57
C THR A 380 31.19 -0.69 -13.41
N ILE A 381 31.99 -0.12 -12.50
CA ILE A 381 32.07 1.32 -12.28
C ILE A 381 32.73 2.00 -13.49
N GLU A 382 33.84 1.48 -13.98
CA GLU A 382 34.57 2.03 -15.13
C GLU A 382 33.72 2.06 -16.39
N GLN A 383 32.98 0.98 -16.69
CA GLN A 383 32.02 0.96 -17.80
C GLN A 383 30.94 2.03 -17.65
N THR A 384 30.48 2.27 -16.42
CA THR A 384 29.50 3.32 -16.13
C THR A 384 30.08 4.70 -16.37
N MET A 385 31.31 4.93 -15.89
CA MET A 385 32.04 6.18 -16.05
C MET A 385 32.36 6.47 -17.52
N PHE A 386 32.71 5.45 -18.31
CA PHE A 386 32.98 5.58 -19.74
C PHE A 386 31.77 6.13 -20.52
N ILE A 387 30.55 5.66 -20.19
CA ILE A 387 29.31 6.16 -20.81
C ILE A 387 29.14 7.67 -20.53
N ILE A 388 29.42 8.10 -19.30
CA ILE A 388 29.29 9.50 -18.87
C ILE A 388 30.40 10.37 -19.47
N ASP A 389 31.63 9.86 -19.54
CA ASP A 389 32.76 10.56 -20.16
C ASP A 389 32.48 10.88 -21.63
N HIS A 390 31.87 9.94 -22.36
CA HIS A 390 31.44 10.17 -23.74
C HIS A 390 30.38 11.29 -23.85
N GLN A 391 29.41 11.34 -22.92
CA GLN A 391 28.43 12.43 -22.86
C GLN A 391 29.06 13.80 -22.53
N LEU A 392 30.24 13.80 -21.91
CA LEU A 392 30.97 15.00 -21.49
C LEU A 392 32.04 15.43 -22.49
N SER A 393 32.27 14.70 -23.58
CA SER A 393 33.40 14.90 -24.51
C SER A 393 33.48 16.30 -25.16
N SER A 394 32.41 17.10 -25.09
CA SER A 394 32.35 18.50 -25.57
C SER A 394 32.34 19.55 -24.44
N ARG A 395 32.40 19.14 -23.17
CA ARG A 395 32.27 20.00 -21.98
C ARG A 395 33.57 20.06 -21.17
N LYS A 396 33.82 21.19 -20.49
CA LYS A 396 34.99 21.39 -19.62
C LYS A 396 34.76 20.80 -18.22
N ILE A 397 34.49 19.50 -18.15
CA ILE A 397 34.22 18.78 -16.89
C ILE A 397 35.19 17.61 -16.78
N THR A 398 35.94 17.56 -15.69
CA THR A 398 36.87 16.45 -15.40
C THR A 398 36.12 15.35 -14.65
N LEU A 399 36.23 14.11 -15.13
CA LEU A 399 35.66 12.93 -14.48
C LEU A 399 36.78 12.14 -13.77
N LYS A 400 36.61 11.82 -12.48
CA LYS A 400 37.62 11.09 -11.69
C LYS A 400 37.04 9.87 -10.98
N LEU A 401 37.81 8.78 -10.94
CA LEU A 401 37.51 7.59 -10.16
C LEU A 401 38.59 7.41 -9.07
N ASN A 402 38.17 7.38 -7.82
CA ASN A 402 39.01 7.05 -6.67
C ASN A 402 38.53 5.71 -6.10
N PHE A 403 39.27 4.65 -6.38
CA PHE A 403 38.93 3.30 -5.89
C PHE A 403 39.92 2.95 -4.78
N ASP A 404 39.44 2.80 -3.54
CA ASP A 404 40.28 2.49 -2.40
C ASP A 404 40.89 1.08 -2.54
N GLU A 405 42.19 0.94 -2.25
CA GLU A 405 42.94 -0.31 -2.41
C GLU A 405 42.41 -1.45 -1.53
N SER A 406 41.77 -1.12 -0.40
CA SER A 406 41.16 -2.11 0.48
C SER A 406 39.78 -2.59 0.00
N THR A 407 39.22 -1.97 -1.05
CA THR A 407 37.94 -2.37 -1.64
C THR A 407 38.11 -3.69 -2.41
N PRO A 408 37.29 -4.72 -2.15
CA PRO A 408 37.32 -5.96 -2.93
C PRO A 408 37.12 -5.71 -4.42
N GLN A 409 37.92 -6.38 -5.26
CA GLN A 409 37.79 -6.26 -6.71
C GLN A 409 36.56 -7.00 -7.25
N ALA A 410 36.21 -8.14 -6.65
CA ALA A 410 35.04 -8.93 -6.99
C ALA A 410 34.08 -9.04 -5.79
N ILE A 411 32.79 -8.93 -6.08
CA ILE A 411 31.74 -8.99 -5.07
C ILE A 411 30.52 -9.78 -5.58
N GLU A 412 29.66 -10.18 -4.65
CA GLU A 412 28.37 -10.81 -4.93
C GLU A 412 27.23 -9.76 -4.91
N GLY A 413 26.46 -9.64 -5.99
CA GLY A 413 25.35 -8.68 -6.07
C GLY A 413 24.80 -8.50 -7.47
N ASP A 414 24.06 -7.41 -7.67
CA ASP A 414 23.42 -7.08 -8.96
C ASP A 414 24.16 -5.91 -9.65
N PRO A 415 25.05 -6.19 -10.62
CA PRO A 415 25.80 -5.14 -11.31
C PRO A 415 24.91 -4.22 -12.15
N GLY A 416 23.76 -4.72 -12.63
CA GLY A 416 22.79 -3.94 -13.39
C GLY A 416 22.16 -2.84 -12.53
N ARG A 417 21.77 -3.18 -11.31
CA ARG A 417 21.17 -2.24 -10.35
C ARG A 417 22.19 -1.25 -9.78
N ILE A 418 23.43 -1.67 -9.53
CA ILE A 418 24.52 -0.75 -9.16
C ILE A 418 24.77 0.25 -10.29
N ARG A 419 24.88 -0.23 -11.54
CA ARG A 419 25.04 0.62 -12.72
C ARG A 419 23.88 1.60 -12.87
N GLN A 420 22.64 1.17 -12.62
CA GLN A 420 21.46 2.03 -12.67
C GLN A 420 21.54 3.18 -11.65
N VAL A 421 21.91 2.88 -10.40
CA VAL A 421 22.10 3.91 -9.36
C VAL A 421 23.21 4.89 -9.76
N LEU A 422 24.37 4.37 -10.17
CA LEU A 422 25.50 5.19 -10.58
C LEU A 422 25.19 6.05 -11.81
N LEU A 423 24.59 5.49 -12.85
CA LEU A 423 24.20 6.23 -14.06
C LEU A 423 23.23 7.36 -13.70
N ASN A 424 22.26 7.12 -12.83
CA ASN A 424 21.31 8.15 -12.43
C ASN A 424 22.00 9.29 -11.66
N LEU A 425 22.86 8.98 -10.69
CA LEU A 425 23.61 9.99 -9.94
C LEU A 425 24.56 10.77 -10.84
N LEU A 426 25.36 10.09 -11.66
CA LEU A 426 26.32 10.70 -12.56
C LEU A 426 25.66 11.53 -13.66
N SER A 427 24.55 11.05 -14.24
CA SER A 427 23.78 11.82 -15.23
C SER A 427 23.22 13.10 -14.62
N ASN A 428 22.75 13.05 -13.36
CA ASN A 428 22.31 14.25 -12.65
C ASN A 428 23.49 15.20 -12.40
N SER A 429 24.63 14.69 -11.93
CA SER A 429 25.83 15.51 -11.74
C SER A 429 26.32 16.16 -13.05
N ALA A 430 26.33 15.42 -14.17
CA ALA A 430 26.71 15.93 -15.50
C ALA A 430 25.73 16.98 -16.05
N LYS A 431 24.45 16.85 -15.71
CA LYS A 431 23.39 17.79 -16.08
C LYS A 431 23.48 19.12 -15.32
N PHE A 432 23.83 19.08 -14.03
CA PHE A 432 23.83 20.26 -13.15
C PHE A 432 25.21 20.90 -12.95
N THR A 433 26.26 20.27 -13.46
CA THR A 433 27.63 20.84 -13.50
C THR A 433 27.88 21.42 -14.89
N ARG A 434 28.27 22.70 -14.97
CA ARG A 434 28.60 23.36 -16.25
C ARG A 434 30.09 23.28 -16.58
N ASN A 435 30.92 23.60 -15.58
CA ASN A 435 32.38 23.51 -15.62
C ASN A 435 32.82 22.99 -14.24
N GLY A 436 33.90 22.20 -14.18
CA GLY A 436 34.45 21.73 -12.90
C GLY A 436 34.74 20.24 -12.90
N GLU A 437 34.38 19.56 -11.81
CA GLU A 437 34.76 18.18 -11.56
C GLU A 437 33.58 17.33 -11.08
N ILE A 438 33.51 16.09 -11.58
CA ILE A 438 32.66 15.02 -11.06
C ILE A 438 33.59 13.88 -10.63
N SER A 439 33.41 13.37 -9.42
CA SER A 439 34.22 12.28 -8.88
C SER A 439 33.37 11.17 -8.29
N VAL A 440 33.78 9.93 -8.53
CA VAL A 440 33.25 8.74 -7.87
C VAL A 440 34.34 8.21 -6.96
N SER A 441 34.03 8.07 -5.67
CA SER A 441 34.92 7.45 -4.71
C SER A 441 34.27 6.21 -4.10
N VAL A 442 35.01 5.11 -4.00
CA VAL A 442 34.50 3.82 -3.55
C VAL A 442 35.39 3.29 -2.43
N TYR A 443 34.77 2.91 -1.32
CA TYR A 443 35.43 2.45 -0.10
C TYR A 443 34.71 1.23 0.47
N PRO A 444 35.42 0.28 1.11
CA PRO A 444 34.78 -0.73 1.93
C PRO A 444 34.40 -0.14 3.29
N GLU A 445 33.31 -0.61 3.87
CA GLU A 445 32.87 -0.26 5.22
C GLU A 445 32.39 -1.54 5.91
N THR A 446 33.00 -1.90 7.04
CA THR A 446 32.56 -3.07 7.82
C THR A 446 31.64 -2.61 8.94
N ARG A 447 30.41 -3.14 8.97
CA ARG A 447 29.43 -2.88 10.04
C ARG A 447 29.13 -4.19 10.76
N GLY A 448 29.82 -4.43 11.88
CA GLY A 448 29.76 -5.72 12.57
C GLY A 448 30.47 -6.81 11.76
N ASN A 449 29.74 -7.85 11.35
CA ASN A 449 30.25 -8.93 10.48
C ASN A 449 29.85 -8.76 9.00
N GLU A 450 29.25 -7.63 8.64
CA GLU A 450 28.71 -7.41 7.30
C GLU A 450 29.56 -6.41 6.52
N LEU A 451 29.92 -6.78 5.29
CA LEU A 451 30.65 -5.92 4.38
C LEU A 451 29.66 -5.02 3.63
N TYR A 452 29.94 -3.73 3.67
CA TYR A 452 29.29 -2.72 2.86
C TYR A 452 30.28 -2.10 1.90
N ILE A 453 29.82 -1.78 0.68
CA ILE A 453 30.57 -0.91 -0.24
C ILE A 453 29.91 0.45 -0.21
N HIS A 454 30.69 1.47 0.14
CA HIS A 454 30.28 2.86 0.17
C HIS A 454 30.70 3.57 -1.11
N PHE A 455 29.72 4.07 -1.85
CA PHE A 455 29.93 4.89 -3.03
C PHE A 455 29.65 6.34 -2.69
N LYS A 456 30.56 7.22 -3.11
CA LYS A 456 30.47 8.67 -2.96
C LYS A 456 30.57 9.32 -4.33
N VAL A 457 29.48 9.88 -4.82
CA VAL A 457 29.42 10.64 -6.08
C VAL A 457 29.37 12.12 -5.75
N LYS A 458 30.44 12.85 -6.08
CA LYS A 458 30.58 14.28 -5.79
C LYS A 458 30.65 15.09 -7.08
N ASP A 459 29.92 16.20 -7.12
CA ASP A 459 29.99 17.20 -8.18
C ASP A 459 30.23 18.61 -7.64
N THR A 460 30.74 19.49 -8.50
CA THR A 460 30.89 20.92 -8.25
C THR A 460 29.80 21.75 -8.94
N GLY A 461 28.58 21.21 -9.00
CA GLY A 461 27.44 21.83 -9.67
C GLY A 461 26.78 22.93 -8.86
N ILE A 462 25.54 23.27 -9.21
CA ILE A 462 24.77 24.36 -8.58
C ILE A 462 24.41 24.11 -7.10
N GLY A 463 24.51 22.88 -6.63
CA GLY A 463 24.08 22.47 -5.28
C GLY A 463 22.59 22.66 -5.01
N MET A 464 22.17 22.38 -3.77
CA MET A 464 20.79 22.38 -3.31
C MET A 464 20.65 23.01 -1.91
N SER A 465 19.51 23.60 -1.63
CA SER A 465 19.10 24.08 -0.30
C SER A 465 18.75 22.91 0.64
N GLU A 466 18.70 23.19 1.95
CA GLU A 466 18.35 22.18 2.95
C GLU A 466 16.90 21.65 2.78
N ALA A 467 15.98 22.50 2.29
CA ALA A 467 14.61 22.10 2.00
C ALA A 467 14.54 21.11 0.84
N GLU A 468 15.29 21.36 -0.25
CA GLU A 468 15.38 20.46 -1.41
C GLU A 468 16.02 19.12 -1.02
N GLN A 469 17.05 19.12 -0.19
CA GLN A 469 17.71 17.88 0.26
C GLN A 469 16.78 16.93 1.02
N LYS A 470 15.78 17.46 1.75
CA LYS A 470 14.80 16.66 2.49
C LYS A 470 13.78 15.98 1.58
N THR A 471 13.50 16.57 0.41
CA THR A 471 12.43 16.12 -0.49
C THR A 471 12.96 15.44 -1.76
N ILE A 472 14.25 15.55 -2.10
CA ILE A 472 14.78 15.10 -3.40
C ILE A 472 14.64 13.58 -3.67
N PHE A 473 14.53 12.76 -2.63
CA PHE A 473 14.28 11.32 -2.75
C PHE A 473 12.78 10.96 -2.72
N GLN A 474 11.91 11.95 -2.52
CA GLN A 474 10.46 11.79 -2.66
C GLN A 474 10.10 11.68 -4.15
N ARG A 475 9.02 10.96 -4.43
CA ARG A 475 8.54 10.73 -5.78
C ARG A 475 8.05 12.03 -6.39
N PHE A 476 8.24 12.19 -7.70
CA PHE A 476 7.72 13.34 -8.47
C PHE A 476 8.18 14.70 -7.95
N THR A 477 9.23 14.71 -7.12
CA THR A 477 9.78 15.94 -6.58
C THR A 477 10.86 16.43 -7.53
N GLN A 478 10.70 17.68 -7.99
CA GLN A 478 11.70 18.39 -8.77
C GLN A 478 12.10 19.64 -7.99
N ALA A 479 13.41 19.87 -7.87
CA ALA A 479 13.95 20.98 -7.08
C ALA A 479 13.53 22.36 -7.60
N ASP A 480 13.27 22.53 -8.91
CA ASP A 480 12.96 23.83 -9.49
C ASP A 480 11.95 23.74 -10.66
N GLN A 481 10.70 24.13 -10.42
CA GLN A 481 9.64 24.18 -11.46
C GLN A 481 9.98 25.16 -12.60
N SER A 482 10.86 26.14 -12.38
CA SER A 482 11.26 27.13 -13.39
C SER A 482 12.24 26.58 -14.45
N THR A 483 12.90 25.45 -14.16
CA THR A 483 13.90 24.81 -15.04
C THR A 483 13.34 23.70 -15.93
N THR A 484 12.05 23.38 -15.80
CA THR A 484 11.34 22.34 -16.57
C THR A 484 11.54 22.46 -18.08
N ARG A 485 11.64 23.69 -18.63
CA ARG A 485 11.84 23.89 -20.07
C ARG A 485 13.24 23.58 -20.59
N LYS A 486 14.26 23.51 -19.72
CA LYS A 486 15.66 23.39 -20.15
C LYS A 486 16.28 22.04 -19.84
N TYR A 487 15.73 21.28 -18.89
CA TYR A 487 16.45 20.14 -18.32
C TYR A 487 15.63 18.86 -18.08
N GLY A 488 14.29 18.86 -18.09
CA GLY A 488 13.41 17.66 -18.15
C GLY A 488 13.64 16.52 -17.13
N GLY A 489 12.69 15.60 -16.94
CA GLY A 489 12.91 14.36 -16.19
C GLY A 489 11.76 13.94 -15.28
N THR A 490 11.59 12.63 -15.12
CA THR A 490 10.44 11.99 -14.43
C THR A 490 10.32 12.30 -12.93
N GLY A 491 11.39 12.76 -12.28
CA GLY A 491 11.45 12.88 -10.81
C GLY A 491 11.38 11.53 -10.09
N LEU A 492 11.52 10.41 -10.82
CA LEU A 492 11.48 9.05 -10.27
C LEU A 492 12.88 8.48 -10.01
N GLY A 493 13.89 8.91 -10.78
CA GLY A 493 15.23 8.31 -10.73
C GLY A 493 15.80 8.20 -9.31
N LEU A 494 15.85 9.29 -8.55
CA LEU A 494 16.42 9.28 -7.19
C LEU A 494 15.57 8.45 -6.20
N ALA A 495 14.25 8.45 -6.37
CA ALA A 495 13.37 7.59 -5.59
C ALA A 495 13.59 6.09 -5.91
N ILE A 496 13.84 5.76 -7.18
CA ILE A 496 14.21 4.40 -7.62
C ILE A 496 15.58 4.03 -7.03
N SER A 497 16.58 4.92 -7.13
CA SER A 497 17.91 4.70 -6.55
C SER A 497 17.87 4.44 -5.05
N LYS A 498 16.99 5.14 -4.32
CA LYS A 498 16.76 4.90 -2.90
C LYS A 498 16.18 3.51 -2.63
N ASN A 499 15.16 3.09 -3.37
CA ASN A 499 14.58 1.76 -3.19
C ASN A 499 15.57 0.65 -3.55
N ILE A 500 16.33 0.80 -4.64
CA ILE A 500 17.39 -0.15 -5.03
C ILE A 500 18.42 -0.28 -3.92
N SER A 501 18.92 0.84 -3.38
CA SER A 501 19.92 0.83 -2.29
C SER A 501 19.39 0.13 -1.03
N LEU A 502 18.12 0.37 -0.68
CA LEU A 502 17.46 -0.30 0.46
C LEU A 502 17.29 -1.81 0.21
N MET A 503 16.91 -2.22 -1.00
CA MET A 503 16.78 -3.64 -1.37
C MET A 503 18.14 -4.36 -1.35
N MET A 504 19.21 -3.65 -1.70
CA MET A 504 20.60 -4.12 -1.56
C MET A 504 21.10 -4.07 -0.10
N GLY A 505 20.22 -3.86 0.88
CA GLY A 505 20.56 -3.88 2.30
C GLY A 505 21.30 -2.64 2.82
N GLY A 506 21.41 -1.58 2.02
CA GLY A 506 22.05 -0.31 2.36
C GLY A 506 21.08 0.88 2.41
N ASP A 507 21.55 2.07 2.03
CA ASP A 507 20.79 3.32 2.05
C ASP A 507 21.37 4.32 1.02
N ILE A 508 20.71 5.46 0.79
CA ILE A 508 21.24 6.59 0.02
C ILE A 508 20.97 7.92 0.73
N LYS A 509 21.96 8.80 0.75
CA LYS A 509 21.94 10.13 1.39
C LYS A 509 22.58 11.18 0.51
N VAL A 510 22.28 12.44 0.78
CA VAL A 510 22.87 13.58 0.08
C VAL A 510 23.32 14.64 1.07
N HIS A 511 24.46 15.25 0.78
CA HIS A 511 24.93 16.48 1.39
C HIS A 511 25.22 17.48 0.29
N SER A 512 24.62 18.66 0.34
CA SER A 512 24.78 19.67 -0.70
C SER A 512 24.77 21.07 -0.12
N GLU A 513 25.48 21.97 -0.80
CA GLU A 513 25.51 23.40 -0.49
C GLU A 513 25.33 24.21 -1.79
N LYS A 514 24.40 25.16 -1.77
CA LYS A 514 24.02 25.95 -2.94
C LYS A 514 25.22 26.77 -3.44
N GLY A 515 25.57 26.60 -4.71
CA GLY A 515 26.71 27.23 -5.37
C GLY A 515 28.04 26.50 -5.22
N VAL A 516 28.12 25.47 -4.37
CA VAL A 516 29.35 24.69 -4.12
C VAL A 516 29.30 23.33 -4.82
N GLY A 517 28.16 22.64 -4.73
CA GLY A 517 27.95 21.33 -5.36
C GLY A 517 27.20 20.34 -4.48
N SER A 518 27.20 19.07 -4.89
CA SER A 518 26.49 18.00 -4.19
C SER A 518 27.37 16.78 -3.99
N THR A 519 27.15 16.07 -2.89
CA THR A 519 27.76 14.77 -2.61
C THR A 519 26.66 13.78 -2.27
N PHE A 520 26.46 12.80 -3.14
CA PHE A 520 25.57 11.67 -2.92
C PHE A 520 26.36 10.50 -2.37
N HIS A 521 25.82 9.86 -1.34
CA HIS A 521 26.37 8.69 -0.70
C HIS A 521 25.38 7.55 -0.82
N PHE A 522 25.79 6.40 -1.34
CA PHE A 522 24.96 5.21 -1.25
C PHE A 522 25.78 4.00 -0.82
N TRP A 523 25.10 3.06 -0.17
CA TRP A 523 25.69 1.84 0.36
C TRP A 523 24.99 0.63 -0.22
N ILE A 524 25.77 -0.43 -0.44
CA ILE A 524 25.25 -1.77 -0.73
C ILE A 524 25.85 -2.74 0.27
N LYS A 525 25.05 -3.70 0.75
CA LYS A 525 25.53 -4.83 1.53
C LYS A 525 25.92 -5.95 0.57
N THR A 526 27.10 -6.52 0.74
CA THR A 526 27.62 -7.55 -0.18
C THR A 526 28.57 -8.51 0.54
N LYS A 527 29.12 -9.46 -0.20
CA LYS A 527 30.22 -10.34 0.21
C LYS A 527 31.35 -10.20 -0.79
N GLU A 528 32.57 -10.26 -0.27
CA GLU A 528 33.77 -10.35 -1.09
C GLU A 528 33.84 -11.71 -1.77
N VAL A 529 34.23 -11.70 -3.04
CA VAL A 529 34.51 -12.88 -3.85
C VAL A 529 36.00 -12.88 -4.16
N ASN A 530 36.62 -14.05 -4.10
CA ASN A 530 38.02 -14.20 -4.47
C ASN A 530 38.18 -13.91 -5.97
N TYR A 531 38.96 -12.88 -6.29
CA TYR A 531 39.14 -12.40 -7.67
C TYR A 531 39.81 -13.46 -8.57
N ASN A 532 40.70 -14.30 -8.02
CA ASN A 532 41.36 -15.35 -8.79
C ASN A 532 40.37 -16.42 -9.25
N ASP A 533 39.41 -16.80 -8.40
CA ASP A 533 38.36 -17.77 -8.73
C ASP A 533 37.43 -17.24 -9.83
N LEU A 534 37.26 -15.91 -9.91
CA LEU A 534 36.52 -15.25 -11.00
C LEU A 534 37.33 -15.20 -12.30
N LEU A 535 38.64 -14.98 -12.25
CA LEU A 535 39.51 -14.94 -13.42
C LEU A 535 39.70 -16.31 -14.07
N GLU A 536 39.80 -17.39 -13.28
CA GLU A 536 39.88 -18.76 -13.82
C GLU A 536 38.64 -19.09 -14.69
N GLN A 537 37.46 -18.55 -14.35
CA GLN A 537 36.23 -18.68 -15.15
C GLN A 537 36.19 -17.81 -16.41
N VAL A 538 37.05 -16.77 -16.51
CA VAL A 538 37.04 -15.77 -17.60
C VAL A 538 38.21 -16.00 -18.57
N ASP A 539 39.35 -16.50 -18.10
CA ASP A 539 40.52 -16.79 -18.93
C ASP A 539 40.33 -18.03 -19.83
N GLU A 540 39.48 -18.99 -19.46
CA GLU A 540 39.03 -20.05 -20.37
C GLU A 540 38.23 -19.50 -21.57
N ILE A 541 37.58 -18.33 -21.44
CA ILE A 541 36.71 -17.75 -22.47
C ILE A 541 37.48 -16.79 -23.40
N LYS A 542 38.48 -16.06 -22.90
CA LYS A 542 39.13 -14.96 -23.64
C LYS A 542 40.25 -15.35 -24.60
N GLN A 543 40.93 -16.48 -24.41
CA GLN A 543 42.00 -16.90 -25.33
C GLN A 543 41.47 -17.43 -26.67
N GLU A 544 40.15 -17.59 -26.80
CA GLU A 544 39.50 -18.20 -27.97
C GLU A 544 38.84 -17.18 -28.94
N GLU A 545 38.70 -15.90 -28.56
CA GLU A 545 37.89 -14.93 -29.32
C GLU A 545 38.62 -14.19 -30.47
N GLU A 546 39.96 -14.16 -30.50
CA GLU A 546 40.69 -13.20 -31.36
C GLU A 546 40.98 -13.62 -32.83
N SER A 547 40.49 -14.76 -33.34
CA SER A 547 40.57 -15.01 -34.79
C SER A 547 39.50 -15.95 -35.36
N PHE A 548 38.25 -15.49 -35.54
CA PHE A 548 37.25 -16.31 -36.22
C PHE A 548 36.44 -15.55 -37.28
N LYS A 549 36.66 -15.91 -38.55
CA LYS A 549 35.61 -15.81 -39.58
C LYS A 549 34.64 -16.95 -39.30
N LEU A 550 33.53 -16.65 -38.64
CA LEU A 550 32.43 -17.61 -38.40
C LEU A 550 31.99 -18.20 -39.75
N SER A 551 32.10 -19.51 -39.90
CA SER A 551 31.48 -20.22 -41.02
C SER A 551 29.95 -20.09 -40.91
N PRO A 552 29.21 -19.96 -42.03
CA PRO A 552 27.76 -19.81 -41.97
C PRO A 552 27.12 -21.03 -41.28
N ILE A 553 26.36 -20.80 -40.20
CA ILE A 553 25.51 -21.80 -39.56
C ILE A 553 24.05 -21.66 -40.00
N ASN A 554 23.29 -22.74 -39.91
CA ASN A 554 21.85 -22.73 -40.21
C ASN A 554 21.08 -22.16 -39.02
N ILE A 555 20.50 -20.97 -39.19
CA ILE A 555 19.77 -20.24 -38.14
C ILE A 555 18.29 -20.22 -38.48
N LEU A 556 17.44 -20.55 -37.52
CA LEU A 556 16.01 -20.25 -37.57
C LEU A 556 15.70 -19.11 -36.61
N LEU A 557 15.13 -18.02 -37.13
CA LEU A 557 14.59 -16.92 -36.33
C LEU A 557 13.08 -17.11 -36.20
N VAL A 558 12.56 -17.17 -34.98
CA VAL A 558 11.13 -17.28 -34.70
C VAL A 558 10.68 -16.03 -33.97
N GLU A 559 9.92 -15.18 -34.68
CA GLU A 559 9.50 -13.86 -34.21
C GLU A 559 8.23 -13.45 -34.96
N ASP A 560 7.19 -13.00 -34.24
CA ASP A 560 5.91 -12.59 -34.82
C ASP A 560 5.92 -11.12 -35.27
N ASN A 561 6.71 -10.27 -34.62
CA ASN A 561 6.76 -8.85 -34.91
C ASN A 561 7.64 -8.53 -36.13
N VAL A 562 7.01 -8.12 -37.24
CA VAL A 562 7.67 -7.78 -38.51
C VAL A 562 8.84 -6.79 -38.37
N VAL A 563 8.81 -5.87 -37.40
CA VAL A 563 9.92 -4.92 -37.16
C VAL A 563 11.11 -5.63 -36.54
N ASN A 564 10.88 -6.48 -35.53
CA ASN A 564 11.92 -7.29 -34.90
C ASN A 564 12.50 -8.30 -35.88
N GLN A 565 11.66 -8.93 -36.70
CA GLN A 565 12.10 -9.82 -37.79
C GLN A 565 13.10 -9.09 -38.70
N LYS A 566 12.71 -7.93 -39.25
CA LYS A 566 13.59 -7.14 -40.14
C LYS A 566 14.90 -6.74 -39.47
N LEU A 567 14.86 -6.35 -38.19
CA LEU A 567 16.06 -5.97 -37.43
C LEU A 567 17.00 -7.17 -37.25
N ALA A 568 16.51 -8.27 -36.69
CA ALA A 568 17.28 -9.47 -36.42
C ALA A 568 17.84 -10.08 -37.71
N MET A 569 17.02 -10.18 -38.77
CA MET A 569 17.44 -10.61 -40.10
C MET A 569 18.58 -9.72 -40.63
N ARG A 570 18.47 -8.39 -40.50
CA ARG A 570 19.52 -7.46 -40.95
C ARG A 570 20.82 -7.60 -40.16
N ILE A 571 20.73 -7.81 -38.85
CA ILE A 571 21.91 -8.05 -37.99
C ILE A 571 22.60 -9.34 -38.41
N LEU A 572 21.87 -10.45 -38.51
CA LEU A 572 22.40 -11.77 -38.87
C LEU A 572 23.00 -11.78 -40.30
N LYS A 573 22.34 -11.14 -41.27
CA LYS A 573 22.87 -10.98 -42.64
C LYS A 573 24.16 -10.18 -42.70
N ARG A 574 24.26 -9.08 -41.92
CA ARG A 574 25.52 -8.31 -41.81
C ARG A 574 26.66 -9.12 -41.16
N MET A 575 26.33 -10.16 -40.42
CA MET A 575 27.29 -11.10 -39.82
C MET A 575 27.63 -12.28 -40.76
N GLY A 576 27.06 -12.31 -41.97
CA GLY A 576 27.36 -13.34 -42.98
C GLY A 576 26.45 -14.57 -42.94
N HIS A 577 25.34 -14.53 -42.19
CA HIS A 577 24.38 -15.63 -42.10
C HIS A 577 23.13 -15.37 -42.95
N GLU A 578 22.52 -16.42 -43.49
CA GLU A 578 21.20 -16.38 -44.13
C GLU A 578 20.19 -17.17 -43.28
N PRO A 579 19.61 -16.54 -42.24
CA PRO A 579 18.60 -17.17 -41.39
C PRO A 579 17.28 -17.40 -42.14
N ASP A 580 16.61 -18.51 -41.80
CA ASP A 580 15.20 -18.73 -42.15
C ASP A 580 14.30 -18.07 -41.09
N LEU A 581 13.07 -17.74 -41.46
CA LEU A 581 12.10 -17.06 -40.60
C LEU A 581 10.86 -17.94 -40.38
N ALA A 582 10.36 -17.96 -39.15
CA ALA A 582 9.05 -18.47 -38.77
C ALA A 582 8.31 -17.44 -37.92
N GLU A 583 6.99 -17.29 -38.10
CA GLU A 583 6.19 -16.25 -37.45
C GLU A 583 5.56 -16.70 -36.12
N ASN A 584 5.53 -18.01 -35.85
CA ASN A 584 4.93 -18.59 -34.65
C ASN A 584 5.52 -19.97 -34.33
N GLY A 585 5.10 -20.56 -33.20
CA GLY A 585 5.57 -21.87 -32.76
C GLY A 585 5.22 -23.04 -33.70
N PHE A 586 4.11 -22.99 -34.44
CA PHE A 586 3.74 -24.04 -35.39
C PHE A 586 4.67 -24.06 -36.60
N GLU A 587 4.94 -22.89 -37.19
CA GLU A 587 5.88 -22.74 -38.29
C GLU A 587 7.30 -23.14 -37.88
N ALA A 588 7.70 -22.83 -36.64
CA ALA A 588 9.00 -23.23 -36.12
C ALA A 588 9.13 -24.77 -36.06
N ILE A 589 8.09 -25.46 -35.57
CA ILE A 589 8.05 -26.93 -35.57
C ILE A 589 8.12 -27.46 -37.01
N GLU A 590 7.32 -26.92 -37.93
CA GLU A 590 7.32 -27.36 -39.33
C GLU A 590 8.69 -27.15 -40.01
N ALA A 591 9.34 -26.01 -39.75
CA ALA A 591 10.66 -25.69 -40.28
C ALA A 591 11.72 -26.70 -39.82
N VAL A 592 11.72 -27.06 -38.53
CA VAL A 592 12.70 -27.99 -37.95
C VAL A 592 12.54 -29.42 -38.50
N HIS A 593 11.32 -29.83 -38.89
CA HIS A 593 11.12 -31.12 -39.57
C HIS A 593 11.57 -31.10 -41.05
N LYS A 594 11.57 -29.92 -41.70
CA LYS A 594 11.99 -29.77 -43.10
C LYS A 594 13.51 -29.60 -43.26
N LYS A 595 14.16 -28.92 -42.32
CA LYS A 595 15.58 -28.53 -42.41
C LYS A 595 16.25 -28.63 -41.05
N LYS A 596 17.50 -29.11 -41.04
CA LYS A 596 18.34 -29.14 -39.83
C LYS A 596 18.89 -27.75 -39.53
N TYR A 597 18.63 -27.25 -38.33
CA TYR A 597 19.15 -25.99 -37.80
C TYR A 597 20.21 -26.23 -36.73
N ASP A 598 21.16 -25.31 -36.63
CA ASP A 598 22.18 -25.31 -35.59
C ASP A 598 21.70 -24.55 -34.35
N ILE A 599 20.99 -23.44 -34.59
CA ILE A 599 20.41 -22.61 -33.55
C ILE A 599 19.01 -22.13 -33.96
N ILE A 600 18.12 -22.07 -32.98
CA ILE A 600 16.84 -21.37 -33.07
C ILE A 600 16.85 -20.20 -32.10
N PHE A 601 16.64 -18.99 -32.60
CA PHE A 601 16.28 -17.84 -31.78
C PHE A 601 14.76 -17.81 -31.66
N MET A 602 14.24 -18.09 -30.46
CA MET A 602 12.81 -18.35 -30.22
C MET A 602 12.19 -17.26 -29.35
N ASP A 603 11.25 -16.48 -29.88
CA ASP A 603 10.45 -15.59 -29.06
C ASP A 603 9.55 -16.37 -28.09
N LEU A 604 9.47 -15.91 -26.83
CA LEU A 604 8.64 -16.57 -25.82
C LEU A 604 7.15 -16.26 -26.00
N GLN A 605 6.82 -15.05 -26.45
CA GLN A 605 5.44 -14.55 -26.51
C GLN A 605 5.01 -14.34 -27.95
N MET A 606 4.41 -15.36 -28.54
CA MET A 606 3.89 -15.33 -29.91
C MET A 606 2.41 -15.74 -29.93
N PRO A 607 1.62 -15.28 -30.91
CA PRO A 607 0.26 -15.76 -31.14
C PRO A 607 0.25 -17.26 -31.51
N GLU A 608 -0.91 -17.89 -31.31
CA GLU A 608 -1.19 -19.31 -31.59
C GLU A 608 -0.43 -20.31 -30.70
N MET A 609 0.90 -20.33 -30.78
CA MET A 609 1.77 -21.18 -29.95
C MET A 609 2.99 -20.40 -29.48
N GLY A 610 3.14 -20.29 -28.16
CA GLY A 610 4.28 -19.62 -27.51
C GLY A 610 5.58 -20.43 -27.55
N GLY A 611 6.71 -19.74 -27.34
CA GLY A 611 8.05 -20.33 -27.48
C GLY A 611 8.37 -21.47 -26.52
N LEU A 612 7.84 -21.45 -25.29
CA LEU A 612 8.02 -22.55 -24.33
C LEU A 612 7.33 -23.84 -24.81
N GLU A 613 6.09 -23.73 -25.29
CA GLU A 613 5.33 -24.88 -25.81
C GLU A 613 5.96 -25.42 -27.09
N ALA A 614 6.37 -24.53 -28.01
CA ALA A 614 7.06 -24.90 -29.23
C ALA A 614 8.38 -25.63 -28.92
N THR A 615 9.14 -25.15 -27.94
CA THR A 615 10.40 -25.76 -27.53
C THR A 615 10.21 -27.15 -26.95
N ALA A 616 9.22 -27.32 -26.05
CA ALA A 616 8.90 -28.65 -25.51
C ALA A 616 8.53 -29.64 -26.63
N LYS A 617 7.73 -29.20 -27.62
CA LYS A 617 7.35 -30.03 -28.77
C LYS A 617 8.51 -30.35 -29.70
N ILE A 618 9.42 -29.40 -29.95
CA ILE A 618 10.61 -29.62 -30.77
C ILE A 618 11.53 -30.65 -30.09
N LEU A 619 11.73 -30.54 -28.78
CA LEU A 619 12.62 -31.44 -28.02
C LEU A 619 12.00 -32.82 -27.71
N ASP A 620 10.69 -32.97 -27.75
CA ASP A 620 9.98 -34.25 -27.59
C ASP A 620 9.83 -35.02 -28.93
N SER A 621 10.20 -34.40 -30.06
CA SER A 621 10.10 -35.05 -31.38
C SER A 621 11.11 -36.17 -31.54
N GLN A 622 10.61 -37.41 -31.72
CA GLN A 622 11.42 -38.61 -31.99
C GLN A 622 11.97 -38.65 -33.43
N GLU A 623 11.54 -37.73 -34.30
CA GLU A 623 11.91 -37.69 -35.72
C GLU A 623 13.21 -36.89 -35.97
N LEU A 624 13.78 -36.25 -34.94
CA LEU A 624 14.98 -35.43 -35.06
C LEU A 624 16.24 -36.20 -34.63
N ASP A 625 17.15 -36.45 -35.57
CA ASP A 625 18.46 -37.06 -35.29
C ASP A 625 19.34 -36.22 -34.35
N SER A 626 19.12 -34.91 -34.31
CA SER A 626 19.89 -33.94 -33.51
C SER A 626 19.06 -32.69 -33.24
N PHE A 627 18.98 -32.28 -31.97
CA PHE A 627 18.22 -31.09 -31.59
C PHE A 627 19.04 -29.81 -31.76
N PRO A 628 18.45 -28.74 -32.33
CA PRO A 628 19.11 -27.44 -32.42
C PRO A 628 19.29 -26.82 -31.04
N THR A 629 20.26 -25.92 -30.91
CA THR A 629 20.36 -25.09 -29.70
C THR A 629 19.26 -24.03 -29.70
N ILE A 630 18.34 -24.07 -28.75
CA ILE A 630 17.23 -23.11 -28.67
C ILE A 630 17.59 -22.02 -27.66
N VAL A 631 17.51 -20.77 -28.10
CA VAL A 631 17.83 -19.56 -27.32
C VAL A 631 16.59 -18.68 -27.25
N ALA A 632 16.12 -18.42 -26.03
CA ALA A 632 14.95 -17.58 -25.80
C ALA A 632 15.20 -16.12 -26.19
N MET A 633 14.21 -15.46 -26.75
CA MET A 633 14.14 -14.01 -26.89
C MET A 633 12.94 -13.50 -26.12
N SER A 634 13.12 -12.50 -25.25
CA SER A 634 11.97 -11.94 -24.51
C SER A 634 12.16 -10.47 -24.15
N ALA A 635 11.04 -9.75 -24.10
CA ALA A 635 10.95 -8.36 -23.64
C ALA A 635 11.00 -8.24 -22.11
N ASN A 636 10.73 -9.32 -21.37
CA ASN A 636 10.78 -9.35 -19.91
C ASN A 636 11.70 -10.47 -19.44
N VAL A 637 12.65 -10.12 -18.58
CA VAL A 637 13.59 -11.07 -17.95
C VAL A 637 13.14 -11.26 -16.50
N PHE A 638 12.06 -11.99 -16.28
CA PHE A 638 11.70 -12.44 -14.93
C PHE A 638 12.46 -13.73 -14.62
N LYS A 639 12.83 -13.92 -13.35
CA LYS A 639 13.54 -15.14 -12.94
C LYS A 639 12.67 -16.37 -13.18
N GLU A 640 11.37 -16.25 -12.94
CA GLU A 640 10.38 -17.30 -13.21
C GLU A 640 10.31 -17.65 -14.71
N ASP A 641 10.49 -16.67 -15.61
CA ASP A 641 10.52 -16.90 -17.04
C ASP A 641 11.83 -17.61 -17.45
N ILE A 642 12.97 -17.22 -16.87
CA ILE A 642 14.25 -17.92 -17.09
C ILE A 642 14.16 -19.36 -16.58
N ASP A 643 13.65 -19.57 -15.37
CA ASP A 643 13.50 -20.90 -14.76
C ASP A 643 12.58 -21.79 -15.63
N ALA A 644 11.50 -21.22 -16.18
CA ALA A 644 10.62 -21.91 -17.12
C ALA A 644 11.34 -22.26 -18.44
N CYS A 645 12.16 -21.35 -18.98
CA CYS A 645 12.97 -21.60 -20.19
C CYS A 645 13.98 -22.73 -19.99
N VAL A 646 14.67 -22.73 -18.85
CA VAL A 646 15.65 -23.78 -18.50
C VAL A 646 14.94 -25.11 -18.30
N ALA A 647 13.78 -25.13 -17.64
CA ALA A 647 13.00 -26.34 -17.41
C ALA A 647 12.56 -27.03 -18.71
N VAL A 648 12.28 -26.27 -19.77
CA VAL A 648 11.95 -26.81 -21.10
C VAL A 648 13.17 -27.09 -21.98
N GLY A 649 14.39 -26.87 -21.50
CA GLY A 649 15.63 -27.22 -22.21
C GLY A 649 16.24 -26.14 -23.10
N MET A 650 15.81 -24.88 -22.98
CA MET A 650 16.48 -23.75 -23.67
C MET A 650 17.87 -23.50 -23.08
N LYS A 651 18.85 -23.17 -23.93
CA LYS A 651 20.27 -23.09 -23.56
C LYS A 651 20.84 -21.66 -23.47
N GLY A 652 19.99 -20.66 -23.65
CA GLY A 652 20.38 -19.25 -23.56
C GLY A 652 19.20 -18.30 -23.63
N PHE A 653 19.47 -17.02 -23.40
CA PHE A 653 18.47 -15.96 -23.38
C PHE A 653 19.02 -14.66 -23.97
N ILE A 654 18.24 -13.97 -24.81
CA ILE A 654 18.54 -12.65 -25.38
C ILE A 654 17.41 -11.67 -25.02
N PRO A 655 17.71 -10.56 -24.31
CA PRO A 655 16.70 -9.55 -24.02
C PRO A 655 16.33 -8.74 -25.28
N LYS A 656 15.05 -8.40 -25.42
CA LYS A 656 14.56 -7.43 -26.42
C LYS A 656 14.63 -6.00 -25.84
N PRO A 657 14.99 -4.97 -26.64
CA PRO A 657 15.27 -5.02 -28.08
C PRO A 657 16.59 -5.72 -28.39
N ILE A 658 16.61 -6.47 -29.50
CA ILE A 658 17.74 -7.30 -29.92
C ILE A 658 18.96 -6.42 -30.24
N MET A 659 20.07 -6.68 -29.54
CA MET A 659 21.35 -5.99 -29.76
C MET A 659 22.35 -6.91 -30.46
N LYS A 660 23.17 -6.35 -31.36
CA LYS A 660 24.15 -7.10 -32.15
C LYS A 660 25.15 -7.84 -31.27
N GLU A 661 25.58 -7.21 -30.19
CA GLU A 661 26.60 -7.70 -29.27
C GLU A 661 26.14 -9.00 -28.59
N LYS A 662 24.86 -9.09 -28.22
CA LYS A 662 24.28 -10.27 -27.57
C LYS A 662 24.06 -11.44 -28.53
N ILE A 663 23.69 -11.16 -29.78
CA ILE A 663 23.66 -12.20 -30.82
C ILE A 663 25.07 -12.75 -31.06
N LEU A 664 26.08 -11.89 -31.15
CA LEU A 664 27.46 -12.30 -31.37
C LEU A 664 27.95 -13.23 -30.25
N GLU A 665 27.72 -12.86 -28.98
CA GLU A 665 28.08 -13.68 -27.81
C GLU A 665 27.50 -15.11 -27.90
N VAL A 666 26.23 -15.25 -28.27
CA VAL A 666 25.56 -16.55 -28.42
C VAL A 666 26.10 -17.35 -29.61
N LEU A 667 26.30 -16.69 -30.76
CA LEU A 667 26.79 -17.35 -31.97
C LEU A 667 28.22 -17.88 -31.78
N THR A 668 29.09 -17.09 -31.14
CA THR A 668 30.45 -17.50 -30.80
C THR A 668 30.42 -18.78 -29.97
N ARG A 669 29.65 -18.81 -28.87
CA ARG A 669 29.53 -20.00 -27.99
C ARG A 669 29.07 -21.26 -28.72
N ILE A 670 28.14 -21.16 -29.66
CA ILE A 670 27.65 -22.31 -30.43
C ILE A 670 28.71 -22.82 -31.41
N HIS A 671 29.47 -21.91 -32.01
CA HIS A 671 30.56 -22.27 -32.92
C HIS A 671 31.65 -23.08 -32.20
N HIS A 672 31.99 -22.72 -30.96
CA HIS A 672 32.92 -23.47 -30.10
C HIS A 672 32.45 -24.92 -29.86
N ASN A 673 31.19 -25.09 -29.43
CA ASN A 673 30.60 -26.42 -29.19
C ASN A 673 30.60 -27.32 -30.42
N LYS A 674 30.44 -26.75 -31.63
CA LYS A 674 30.39 -27.52 -32.88
C LYS A 674 31.77 -28.03 -33.33
N MET A 675 32.85 -27.38 -32.91
CA MET A 675 34.22 -27.78 -33.25
C MET A 675 34.85 -28.77 -32.26
N GLY A 676 34.10 -29.20 -31.22
CA GLY A 676 34.61 -30.13 -30.21
C GLY A 676 35.66 -29.51 -29.29
N ILE A 677 35.69 -28.18 -29.20
CA ILE A 677 36.50 -27.43 -28.25
C ILE A 677 35.67 -27.41 -26.96
N ALA A 678 36.09 -28.18 -25.96
CA ALA A 678 35.32 -28.37 -24.73
C ALA A 678 35.23 -27.06 -23.95
N SER A 679 34.00 -26.60 -23.72
CA SER A 679 33.61 -25.45 -22.88
C SER A 679 33.67 -25.75 -21.40
#